data_AF-A0A0R1YES3-F1
#
_entry.id   AF-A0A0R1YES3-F1
#
_cell.length_a   1.000
_cell.length_b   1.000
_cell.length_c   1.000
_cell.angle_alpha   90.00
_cell.angle_beta   90.00
_cell.angle_gamma   90.00
#
_symmetry.space_group_name_H-M   'P 1'
#
loop_
_entity.id
_entity.type
_entity.pdbx_description
1 polymer ?
#
loop_
_entity_poly.entity_id
_entity_poly.type
_entity_poly.pdbx_seq_one_letter_code
_entity_poly.pdbx_strand_id
1 'polypeptide(L)'
;MFNNKSAMIASTALTAGIALGTVQTQNISQVVKADTVNTSEESTTNSQAVQNNLQKAQDTYNSQKEIVNNAQENLQSAQDVANKSKAALDQANQNVAELEKNGNIQEIEKQIAKQQEVIQNTQKSADNFANNASAHKSAVISAQNEYNQVSVAQNAQAEKTQNADQVAKAAQEKIDQTKAEKLNQDQEDAQNKFDQDMQQYNHYDYQVKQDNKNLSDTQAKLDPAKKVAEIANTHFISATNENTQAQDAKTDALNKVTQKQIAYDQEFGKNGTLGILEKQTNGNLDYENTVKLPFTLDELRAADNQDTDANWNQIVNSSEKAFKDEHNQFKSESKDEDEEKVDPKNLTPAQARQLSEYTLRIINDARSQLNLPKWTYGINTQSLANDIAKDYDEHGRSNRQGHYVEGIVREAKKHGLAIDQNYIEDMYAFYAPLDKQMTMTQVKKELYDNLKGMFLGNVCNPGSAPEYHHANNFLGDMPATYALSLSNQKEDDHDFVTTHFINVTSGKVPLGNGRYISGIVEASKNNGGSWQADPDADKTLNDQINQLKTQSADKLTELNNLKQNLAALSQTAVNTQIAYTSAKTAYDQANKQLKDIQDQISSNKQVLDTDNAKMKQLKQDLANDKDAMKNAKQALDDFNKENQILVSDYQAKAKVAKQEHDNLDSLTKTAANKKQILDEAAAEQTKLDNLAKEAEEAVNTAKQVLAKHQNHLVALKQALNDQTASQKDYDEKAKLVDELTNKLTDEQNNLSQASDNLDQAQKLVDLANSQANENDEDSEDTEVILPEQDSQDEQLGEESNNDQFIVSDDSQPVSNISYSVKDTNPAKNYQNDSHRIILKKVSNKKINNYNQTVVKKVYVPVINHNRNWRVNLYNNQGQETGQTIATNTNWQALEQMMINGQLFYRIGTNDQWLPEKYVKADPKNTDEQAFKGIAHIISTSGMIPLIDENGNFTGKFINPNTTWKVIAIKWVNGQEMIRIGTEKQWVSMKYVDRLVED
;
A
#
# COMPACT_ATOMS: atom_id res chain seq x y z
N MET A 1 -50.47 105.09 22.31
CA MET A 1 -50.66 106.55 22.13
C MET A 1 -50.79 106.83 20.64
N PHE A 2 -51.97 107.23 20.19
CA PHE A 2 -52.18 107.94 18.91
C PHE A 2 -53.58 108.56 18.96
N ASN A 3 -53.71 109.79 18.42
CA ASN A 3 -54.97 110.53 18.24
C ASN A 3 -55.73 110.89 19.55
N ASN A 4 -56.48 111.99 19.63
CA ASN A 4 -56.89 112.96 18.61
C ASN A 4 -56.46 114.40 18.93
N LYS A 5 -55.97 115.07 17.87
CA LYS A 5 -56.44 116.42 17.53
C LYS A 5 -57.84 116.28 16.92
N SER A 6 -58.84 116.89 17.55
CA SER A 6 -60.01 117.47 16.89
C SER A 6 -60.32 118.77 17.66
N ALA A 7 -60.51 119.96 17.08
CA ALA A 7 -60.93 120.35 15.73
C ALA A 7 -62.44 120.18 15.44
N MET A 8 -63.28 120.73 16.31
CA MET A 8 -64.40 121.56 15.85
C MET A 8 -63.91 123.03 15.91
N ILE A 9 -63.90 123.81 14.83
CA ILE A 9 -64.96 124.17 13.88
C ILE A 9 -66.02 125.04 14.56
N ALA A 10 -66.16 126.26 14.03
CA ALA A 10 -67.05 127.28 14.57
C ALA A 10 -68.53 126.91 14.40
N SER A 11 -69.32 127.23 15.42
CA SER A 11 -70.71 127.64 15.23
C SER A 11 -70.82 129.09 15.72
N THR A 12 -71.16 129.99 14.81
CA THR A 12 -71.36 131.41 15.09
C THR A 12 -72.65 131.61 15.86
N ALA A 13 -72.57 131.81 17.17
CA ALA A 13 -73.67 132.37 17.94
C ALA A 13 -73.82 133.86 17.60
N LEU A 14 -74.75 134.18 16.70
CA LEU A 14 -75.25 135.55 16.56
C LEU A 14 -76.01 135.91 17.84
N THR A 15 -75.48 136.83 18.63
CA THR A 15 -76.26 137.67 19.54
C THR A 15 -76.15 139.12 19.07
N ALA A 16 -76.73 139.38 17.89
CA ALA A 16 -77.10 140.73 17.51
C ALA A 16 -78.11 141.24 18.55
N GLY A 17 -77.74 142.27 19.30
CA GLY A 17 -78.50 142.69 20.47
C GLY A 17 -79.76 143.49 20.09
N ILE A 18 -80.89 143.15 20.72
CA ILE A 18 -82.02 144.07 20.83
C ILE A 18 -81.82 144.87 22.12
N ALA A 19 -81.36 146.11 21.98
CA ALA A 19 -81.37 147.05 23.08
C ALA A 19 -82.83 147.46 23.38
N LEU A 20 -83.38 147.00 24.50
CA LEU A 20 -84.65 147.49 25.03
C LEU A 20 -84.48 148.95 25.48
N GLY A 21 -84.57 149.87 24.52
CA GLY A 21 -84.53 151.30 24.76
C GLY A 21 -85.77 151.72 25.53
N THR A 22 -85.60 151.95 26.84
CA THR A 22 -86.66 152.45 27.72
C THR A 22 -87.01 153.90 27.36
N VAL A 23 -87.84 154.07 26.34
CA VAL A 23 -88.46 155.35 25.99
C VAL A 23 -89.50 155.67 27.07
N GLN A 24 -89.03 156.33 28.12
CA GLN A 24 -89.85 156.82 29.23
C GLN A 24 -90.65 158.05 28.79
N THR A 25 -91.65 157.85 27.92
CA THR A 25 -92.63 158.89 27.57
C THR A 25 -93.39 159.34 28.82
N GLN A 26 -93.67 160.64 28.89
CA GLN A 26 -94.11 161.28 30.12
C GLN A 26 -95.54 160.88 30.51
N ASN A 27 -95.67 160.29 31.70
CA ASN A 27 -96.95 160.12 32.38
C ASN A 27 -97.47 161.51 32.83
N ILE A 28 -98.23 162.20 31.96
CA ILE A 28 -98.99 163.40 32.32
C ILE A 28 -100.45 163.00 32.47
N SER A 29 -100.79 162.49 33.65
CA SER A 29 -102.17 162.30 34.11
C SER A 29 -102.43 163.14 35.37
N GLN A 30 -102.54 164.46 35.17
CA GLN A 30 -103.23 165.39 36.08
C GLN A 30 -103.44 166.75 35.39
N VAL A 31 -104.40 167.54 35.91
CA VAL A 31 -104.97 168.77 35.31
C VAL A 31 -105.92 168.47 34.13
N VAL A 32 -107.24 168.74 34.21
CA VAL A 32 -108.05 169.17 35.36
C VAL A 32 -109.50 168.67 35.20
N LYS A 33 -110.28 168.61 36.29
CA LYS A 33 -111.72 168.29 36.23
C LYS A 33 -112.51 169.44 35.63
N ALA A 34 -113.51 169.15 34.79
CA ALA A 34 -114.64 170.05 34.61
C ALA A 34 -115.60 169.84 35.79
N ASP A 35 -115.63 170.78 36.75
CA ASP A 35 -116.48 170.69 37.94
C ASP A 35 -117.92 171.15 37.68
N THR A 36 -118.83 170.74 38.56
CA THR A 36 -120.26 171.08 38.51
C THR A 36 -120.48 172.59 38.65
N VAL A 37 -121.14 173.20 37.67
CA VAL A 37 -121.46 174.65 37.70
C VAL A 37 -122.49 174.97 38.78
N ASN A 38 -122.20 176.01 39.56
CA ASN A 38 -123.24 176.90 40.09
C ASN A 38 -122.76 178.36 40.02
N THR A 39 -123.69 179.27 39.69
CA THR A 39 -123.57 180.74 39.63
C THR A 39 -122.55 181.40 38.66
N SER A 40 -123.12 182.07 37.64
CA SER A 40 -122.73 183.34 36.97
C SER A 40 -121.41 183.50 36.17
N GLU A 41 -121.58 183.72 34.85
CA GLU A 41 -120.84 184.63 33.93
C GLU A 41 -119.33 184.35 33.66
N GLU A 42 -118.75 184.45 32.44
CA GLU A 42 -119.22 184.98 31.13
C GLU A 42 -118.48 184.36 29.90
N SER A 43 -119.16 184.30 28.74
CA SER A 43 -118.80 184.14 27.31
C SER A 43 -117.44 183.62 26.74
N THR A 44 -117.54 182.64 25.81
CA THR A 44 -116.80 182.41 24.52
C THR A 44 -115.27 182.20 24.39
N THR A 45 -114.85 181.00 23.97
CA THR A 45 -113.84 180.67 22.90
C THR A 45 -113.75 179.14 22.70
N ASN A 46 -113.89 178.57 21.50
CA ASN A 46 -113.76 177.11 21.26
C ASN A 46 -113.54 176.71 19.77
N SER A 47 -112.71 175.68 19.48
CA SER A 47 -112.74 174.82 18.26
C SER A 47 -111.50 173.89 18.11
N GLN A 48 -110.28 174.43 18.19
CA GLN A 48 -109.07 173.80 17.60
C GLN A 48 -108.55 172.51 18.28
N ALA A 49 -108.94 172.22 19.53
CA ALA A 49 -108.18 171.28 20.38
C ALA A 49 -108.41 169.78 20.10
N VAL A 50 -109.52 169.40 19.45
CA VAL A 50 -110.01 168.01 19.45
C VAL A 50 -109.25 167.10 18.47
N GLN A 51 -108.85 167.62 17.29
CA GLN A 51 -108.27 166.79 16.21
C GLN A 51 -106.90 166.18 16.55
N ASN A 52 -106.08 166.82 17.38
CA ASN A 52 -104.70 166.38 17.64
C ASN A 52 -104.57 165.08 18.45
N ASN A 53 -105.63 164.65 19.15
CA ASN A 53 -105.57 163.46 20.01
C ASN A 53 -105.72 162.15 19.23
N LEU A 54 -106.45 162.15 18.11
CA LEU A 54 -106.70 160.96 17.28
C LEU A 54 -105.41 160.38 16.70
N GLN A 55 -104.56 161.22 16.09
CA GLN A 55 -103.34 160.79 15.41
C GLN A 55 -102.38 160.00 16.32
N LYS A 56 -102.27 160.39 17.60
CA LYS A 56 -101.35 159.75 18.56
C LYS A 56 -101.71 158.31 18.90
N ALA A 57 -103.00 157.95 18.87
CA ALA A 57 -103.42 156.60 19.19
C ALA A 57 -103.07 155.62 18.05
N GLN A 58 -103.18 156.08 16.79
CA GLN A 58 -102.93 155.27 15.60
C GLN A 58 -101.49 154.73 15.56
N ASP A 59 -100.50 155.57 15.88
CA ASP A 59 -99.08 155.22 15.83
C ASP A 59 -98.69 154.18 16.90
N THR A 60 -99.41 154.16 18.03
CA THR A 60 -99.08 153.32 19.20
C THR A 60 -99.41 151.84 18.96
N TYR A 61 -100.53 151.55 18.29
CA TYR A 61 -100.97 150.18 17.97
C TYR A 61 -100.00 149.45 17.01
N ASN A 62 -99.48 150.15 16.01
CA ASN A 62 -98.65 149.53 14.97
C ASN A 62 -97.31 148.99 15.51
N SER A 63 -96.62 149.74 16.37
CA SER A 63 -95.33 149.30 16.95
C SER A 63 -95.46 148.05 17.82
N GLN A 64 -96.55 147.93 18.60
CA GLN A 64 -96.74 146.78 19.48
C GLN A 64 -96.97 145.46 18.71
N LYS A 65 -97.50 145.54 17.48
CA LYS A 65 -97.74 144.37 16.62
C LYS A 65 -96.45 143.71 16.13
N GLU A 66 -95.41 144.51 15.89
CA GLU A 66 -94.11 144.02 15.40
C GLU A 66 -93.32 143.28 16.50
N ILE A 67 -93.52 143.64 17.77
CA ILE A 67 -92.88 143.00 18.92
C ILE A 67 -93.35 141.55 19.09
N VAL A 68 -94.65 141.28 18.93
CA VAL A 68 -95.25 139.94 19.07
C VAL A 68 -94.63 138.92 18.11
N ASN A 69 -94.50 139.29 16.82
CA ASN A 69 -93.93 138.39 15.81
C ASN A 69 -92.50 137.97 16.15
N ASN A 70 -91.67 138.92 16.60
CA ASN A 70 -90.28 138.65 16.98
C ASN A 70 -90.16 137.72 18.20
N ALA A 71 -91.09 137.80 19.16
CA ALA A 71 -91.11 136.86 20.29
C ALA A 71 -91.43 135.41 19.85
N GLN A 72 -92.18 135.25 18.76
CA GLN A 72 -92.68 133.97 18.28
C GLN A 72 -91.60 133.14 17.55
N GLU A 73 -90.76 133.75 16.72
CA GLU A 73 -89.62 133.07 16.06
C GLU A 73 -88.55 132.59 17.07
N ASN A 74 -88.31 133.37 18.11
CA ASN A 74 -87.32 133.04 19.15
C ASN A 74 -87.69 131.75 19.92
N LEU A 75 -88.99 131.53 20.19
CA LEU A 75 -89.46 130.33 20.85
C LEU A 75 -89.20 129.06 20.03
N GLN A 76 -89.49 129.09 18.72
CA GLN A 76 -89.27 127.94 17.83
C GLN A 76 -87.79 127.53 17.79
N SER A 77 -86.89 128.52 17.74
CA SER A 77 -85.44 128.29 17.72
C SER A 77 -84.91 127.60 18.98
N ALA A 78 -85.53 127.83 20.14
CA ALA A 78 -85.12 127.18 21.40
C ALA A 78 -85.56 125.70 21.45
N GLN A 79 -86.72 125.36 20.90
CA GLN A 79 -87.26 123.99 20.89
C GLN A 79 -86.35 123.02 20.10
N ASP A 80 -85.87 123.44 18.93
CA ASP A 80 -84.95 122.66 18.09
C ASP A 80 -83.62 122.32 18.78
N VAL A 81 -83.14 123.21 19.65
CA VAL A 81 -81.90 123.00 20.42
C VAL A 81 -82.12 122.00 21.56
N ALA A 82 -83.26 122.08 22.26
CA ALA A 82 -83.63 121.12 23.30
C ALA A 82 -83.78 119.69 22.74
N ASN A 83 -84.44 119.54 21.58
CA ASN A 83 -84.64 118.25 20.92
C ASN A 83 -83.32 117.56 20.53
N LYS A 84 -82.32 118.32 20.05
CA LYS A 84 -80.99 117.79 19.73
C LYS A 84 -80.23 117.30 20.97
N SER A 85 -80.35 118.01 22.09
CA SER A 85 -79.73 117.61 23.35
C SER A 85 -80.35 116.32 23.92
N LYS A 86 -81.67 116.14 23.79
CA LYS A 86 -82.37 114.91 24.20
C LYS A 86 -81.85 113.66 23.47
N ALA A 87 -81.60 113.76 22.17
CA ALA A 87 -81.07 112.65 21.38
C ALA A 87 -79.65 112.23 21.82
N ALA A 88 -78.80 113.19 22.23
CA ALA A 88 -77.47 112.89 22.75
C ALA A 88 -77.52 112.14 24.09
N LEU A 89 -78.42 112.55 25.00
CA LEU A 89 -78.70 111.85 26.26
C LEU A 89 -79.16 110.40 26.01
N ASP A 90 -80.06 110.16 25.06
CA ASP A 90 -80.55 108.82 24.77
C ASP A 90 -79.47 107.88 24.21
N GLN A 91 -78.53 108.40 23.40
CA GLN A 91 -77.37 107.62 22.95
C GLN A 91 -76.41 107.29 24.11
N ALA A 92 -76.19 108.23 25.03
CA ALA A 92 -75.35 107.99 26.21
C ALA A 92 -75.96 106.94 27.16
N ASN A 93 -77.29 106.98 27.35
CA ASN A 93 -78.04 105.96 28.09
C ASN A 93 -77.87 104.55 27.48
N GLN A 94 -77.92 104.42 26.15
CA GLN A 94 -77.70 103.14 25.46
C GLN A 94 -76.27 102.62 25.65
N ASN A 95 -75.25 103.49 25.57
CA ASN A 95 -73.85 103.09 25.73
C ASN A 95 -73.54 102.56 27.14
N VAL A 96 -74.14 103.14 28.19
CA VAL A 96 -74.06 102.61 29.56
C VAL A 96 -74.72 101.24 29.65
N ALA A 97 -75.96 101.11 29.16
CA ALA A 97 -76.72 99.86 29.20
C ALA A 97 -76.08 98.71 28.40
N GLU A 98 -75.33 99.00 27.33
CA GLU A 98 -74.51 98.04 26.58
C GLU A 98 -73.36 97.50 27.43
N LEU A 99 -72.64 98.38 28.13
CA LEU A 99 -71.49 98.01 28.95
C LEU A 99 -71.91 97.26 30.22
N GLU A 100 -73.01 97.64 30.88
CA GLU A 100 -73.51 96.98 32.09
C GLU A 100 -73.98 95.53 31.86
N LYS A 101 -74.17 95.08 30.61
CA LYS A 101 -74.45 93.66 30.28
C LYS A 101 -73.39 92.69 30.82
N ASN A 102 -72.16 93.15 31.01
CA ASN A 102 -71.04 92.36 31.53
C ASN A 102 -70.81 92.57 33.04
N GLY A 103 -71.73 93.26 33.72
CA GLY A 103 -71.70 93.60 35.15
C GLY A 103 -71.65 95.10 35.38
N ASN A 104 -72.22 95.56 36.49
CA ASN A 104 -72.05 96.95 36.95
C ASN A 104 -70.67 97.15 37.59
N ILE A 105 -70.34 98.40 37.94
CA ILE A 105 -69.04 98.78 38.54
C ILE A 105 -68.65 97.90 39.74
N GLN A 106 -69.57 97.64 40.67
CA GLN A 106 -69.29 96.87 41.89
C GLN A 106 -69.03 95.38 41.57
N GLU A 107 -69.75 94.84 40.58
CA GLU A 107 -69.57 93.45 40.14
C GLU A 107 -68.23 93.26 39.41
N ILE A 108 -67.85 94.18 38.52
CA ILE A 108 -66.54 94.13 37.84
C ILE A 108 -65.40 94.30 38.86
N GLU A 109 -65.51 95.20 39.84
CA GLU A 109 -64.51 95.37 40.90
C GLU A 109 -64.36 94.10 41.77
N LYS A 110 -65.47 93.40 42.04
CA LYS A 110 -65.46 92.09 42.71
C LYS A 110 -64.83 90.98 41.85
N GLN A 111 -65.07 90.98 40.53
CA GLN A 111 -64.42 90.06 39.59
C GLN A 111 -62.91 90.32 39.48
N ILE A 112 -62.47 91.58 39.53
CA ILE A 112 -61.05 91.99 39.58
C ILE A 112 -60.39 91.43 40.85
N ALA A 113 -60.99 91.66 42.02
CA ALA A 113 -60.45 91.18 43.29
C ALA A 113 -60.32 89.65 43.33
N LYS A 114 -61.36 88.93 42.88
CA LYS A 114 -61.33 87.46 42.78
C LYS A 114 -60.25 86.97 41.80
N GLN A 115 -60.07 87.64 40.66
CA GLN A 115 -59.05 87.26 39.69
C GLN A 115 -57.62 87.53 40.20
N GLN A 116 -57.42 88.56 41.04
CA GLN A 116 -56.16 88.79 41.74
C GLN A 116 -55.84 87.67 42.74
N GLU A 117 -56.83 87.17 43.49
CA GLU A 117 -56.67 86.01 44.38
C GLU A 117 -56.29 84.74 43.59
N VAL A 118 -56.96 84.49 42.46
CA VAL A 118 -56.62 83.38 41.54
C VAL A 118 -55.15 83.48 41.11
N ILE A 119 -54.70 84.65 40.63
CA ILE A 119 -53.30 84.86 40.22
C ILE A 119 -52.33 84.59 41.38
N GLN A 120 -52.61 85.06 42.61
CA GLN A 120 -51.74 84.80 43.75
C GLN A 120 -51.64 83.31 44.09
N ASN A 121 -52.73 82.56 43.98
CA ASN A 121 -52.74 81.13 44.30
C ASN A 121 -52.11 80.30 43.17
N THR A 122 -52.35 80.62 41.89
CA THR A 122 -51.65 79.98 40.77
C THR A 122 -50.15 80.29 40.77
N GLN A 123 -49.74 81.51 41.14
CA GLN A 123 -48.32 81.86 41.27
C GLN A 123 -47.63 81.01 42.34
N LYS A 124 -48.21 80.87 43.55
CA LYS A 124 -47.68 79.97 44.60
C LYS A 124 -47.54 78.52 44.10
N SER A 125 -48.48 78.02 43.30
CA SER A 125 -48.38 76.69 42.70
C SER A 125 -47.22 76.59 41.69
N ALA A 126 -47.06 77.59 40.80
CA ALA A 126 -45.94 77.64 39.86
C ALA A 126 -44.58 77.72 40.57
N ASP A 127 -44.48 78.59 41.58
CA ASP A 127 -43.28 78.74 42.42
C ASP A 127 -42.93 77.42 43.12
N ASN A 128 -43.93 76.69 43.64
CA ASN A 128 -43.73 75.36 44.24
C ASN A 128 -43.23 74.32 43.22
N PHE A 129 -43.78 74.27 42.01
CA PHE A 129 -43.29 73.35 40.97
C PHE A 129 -41.87 73.70 40.53
N ALA A 130 -41.55 74.98 40.33
CA ALA A 130 -40.20 75.44 39.97
C ALA A 130 -39.17 75.15 41.07
N ASN A 131 -39.54 75.31 42.35
CA ASN A 131 -38.70 74.93 43.49
C ASN A 131 -38.48 73.42 43.56
N ASN A 132 -39.52 72.60 43.37
CA ASN A 132 -39.41 71.14 43.36
C ASN A 132 -38.52 70.64 42.20
N ALA A 133 -38.70 71.19 40.99
CA ALA A 133 -37.86 70.90 39.83
C ALA A 133 -36.39 71.30 40.09
N SER A 134 -36.15 72.45 40.74
CA SER A 134 -34.80 72.91 41.09
C SER A 134 -34.12 72.04 42.16
N ALA A 135 -34.89 71.55 43.14
CA ALA A 135 -34.39 70.65 44.18
C ALA A 135 -34.04 69.27 43.62
N HIS A 136 -34.95 68.66 42.84
CA HIS A 136 -34.77 67.33 42.25
C HIS A 136 -33.59 67.25 41.29
N LYS A 137 -33.24 68.37 40.62
CA LYS A 137 -32.05 68.48 39.76
C LYS A 137 -30.74 68.15 40.49
N SER A 138 -30.68 68.43 41.79
CA SER A 138 -29.53 68.05 42.65
C SER A 138 -29.49 66.55 42.94
N ALA A 139 -30.64 65.88 43.02
CA ALA A 139 -30.72 64.42 43.13
C ALA A 139 -30.27 63.74 41.83
N VAL A 140 -30.64 64.26 40.65
CA VAL A 140 -30.15 63.76 39.35
C VAL A 140 -28.62 63.86 39.26
N ILE A 141 -28.03 64.99 39.63
CA ILE A 141 -26.57 65.18 39.67
C ILE A 141 -25.91 64.19 40.65
N SER A 142 -26.55 63.91 41.79
CA SER A 142 -26.05 62.96 42.78
C SER A 142 -26.06 61.52 42.24
N ALA A 143 -27.17 61.07 41.64
CA ALA A 143 -27.27 59.75 40.99
C ALA A 143 -26.28 59.61 39.82
N GLN A 144 -26.06 60.68 39.04
CA GLN A 144 -25.09 60.71 37.94
C GLN A 144 -23.66 60.52 38.45
N ASN A 145 -23.29 61.14 39.58
CA ASN A 145 -21.98 60.99 40.20
C ASN A 145 -21.78 59.58 40.77
N GLU A 146 -22.79 59.01 41.44
CA GLU A 146 -22.73 57.63 41.95
C GLU A 146 -22.57 56.60 40.82
N TYR A 147 -23.34 56.74 39.73
CA TYR A 147 -23.20 55.88 38.56
C TYR A 147 -21.80 55.99 37.94
N ASN A 148 -21.28 57.21 37.76
CA ASN A 148 -19.95 57.43 37.21
C ASN A 148 -18.85 56.81 38.08
N GLN A 149 -18.94 56.94 39.41
CA GLN A 149 -18.00 56.34 40.35
C GLN A 149 -17.98 54.81 40.25
N VAL A 150 -19.14 54.17 40.18
CA VAL A 150 -19.24 52.70 40.05
C VAL A 150 -18.78 52.24 38.67
N SER A 151 -19.06 52.99 37.60
CA SER A 151 -18.60 52.66 36.23
C SER A 151 -17.07 52.73 36.11
N VAL A 152 -16.42 53.73 36.71
CA VAL A 152 -14.95 53.79 36.78
C VAL A 152 -14.38 52.61 37.57
N ALA A 153 -15.00 52.25 38.70
CA ALA A 153 -14.58 51.08 39.49
C ALA A 153 -14.76 49.75 38.72
N GLN A 154 -15.85 49.60 37.95
CA GLN A 154 -16.12 48.45 37.09
C GLN A 154 -15.06 48.32 35.99
N ASN A 155 -14.70 49.40 35.31
CA ASN A 155 -13.67 49.41 34.27
C ASN A 155 -12.28 49.04 34.84
N ALA A 156 -11.89 49.66 35.96
CA ALA A 156 -10.63 49.32 36.64
C ALA A 156 -10.62 47.86 37.18
N GLN A 157 -11.78 47.28 37.47
CA GLN A 157 -11.90 45.86 37.83
C GLN A 157 -11.80 44.93 36.61
N ALA A 158 -12.30 45.35 35.44
CA ALA A 158 -12.18 44.58 34.19
C ALA A 158 -10.70 44.43 33.78
N GLU A 159 -9.89 45.49 33.92
CA GLU A 159 -8.44 45.43 33.69
C GLU A 159 -7.74 44.42 34.62
N LYS A 160 -8.06 44.41 35.92
CA LYS A 160 -7.53 43.40 36.86
C LYS A 160 -7.90 41.98 36.46
N THR A 161 -9.16 41.79 36.06
CA THR A 161 -9.70 40.49 35.63
C THR A 161 -8.94 39.98 34.40
N GLN A 162 -8.78 40.84 33.39
CA GLN A 162 -7.99 40.54 32.18
C GLN A 162 -6.51 40.22 32.50
N ASN A 163 -5.90 40.94 33.45
CA ASN A 163 -4.53 40.68 33.90
C ASN A 163 -4.42 39.35 34.66
N ALA A 164 -5.40 39.00 35.50
CA ALA A 164 -5.44 37.73 36.22
C ALA A 164 -5.63 36.54 35.26
N ASP A 165 -6.49 36.67 34.24
CA ASP A 165 -6.64 35.67 33.17
C ASP A 165 -5.33 35.46 32.38
N GLN A 166 -4.61 36.54 32.05
CA GLN A 166 -3.29 36.45 31.41
C GLN A 166 -2.26 35.73 32.30
N VAL A 167 -2.21 36.05 33.60
CA VAL A 167 -1.31 35.42 34.57
C VAL A 167 -1.64 33.93 34.76
N ALA A 168 -2.91 33.55 34.77
CA ALA A 168 -3.33 32.15 34.82
C ALA A 168 -2.96 31.41 33.52
N LYS A 169 -3.20 32.01 32.34
CA LYS A 169 -2.80 31.44 31.04
C LYS A 169 -1.30 31.24 30.92
N ALA A 170 -0.49 32.21 31.33
CA ALA A 170 0.97 32.13 31.34
C ALA A 170 1.55 31.14 32.37
N ALA A 171 0.74 30.66 33.33
CA ALA A 171 1.07 29.51 34.17
C ALA A 171 0.69 28.18 33.50
N GLN A 172 -0.50 28.11 32.89
CA GLN A 172 -0.96 26.93 32.13
C GLN A 172 -0.02 26.60 30.96
N GLU A 173 0.53 27.60 30.27
CA GLU A 173 1.46 27.42 29.14
C GLU A 173 2.83 26.85 29.53
N LYS A 174 3.14 26.70 30.82
CA LYS A 174 4.36 26.04 31.30
C LYS A 174 4.19 24.52 31.51
N ILE A 175 2.96 24.02 31.50
CA ILE A 175 2.62 22.62 31.78
C ILE A 175 2.75 21.82 30.47
N ASP A 176 3.94 21.26 30.23
CA ASP A 176 4.26 20.50 29.02
C ASP A 176 3.81 19.03 29.13
N GLN A 177 2.57 18.78 28.70
CA GLN A 177 1.99 17.43 28.67
C GLN A 177 2.70 16.51 27.66
N THR A 178 3.21 17.04 26.55
CA THR A 178 3.96 16.30 25.52
C THR A 178 5.26 15.69 26.08
N LYS A 179 5.99 16.46 26.90
CA LYS A 179 7.19 15.97 27.60
C LYS A 179 6.85 14.88 28.62
N ALA A 180 5.67 14.93 29.24
CA ALA A 180 5.18 13.86 30.11
C ALA A 180 4.97 12.56 29.33
N GLU A 181 4.22 12.61 28.22
CA GLU A 181 3.96 11.45 27.36
C GLU A 181 5.27 10.83 26.85
N LYS A 182 6.20 11.67 26.36
CA LYS A 182 7.50 11.20 25.90
C LYS A 182 8.33 10.53 27.00
N LEU A 183 8.44 11.12 28.20
CA LEU A 183 9.23 10.53 29.28
C LEU A 183 8.65 9.21 29.83
N ASN A 184 7.35 8.97 29.67
CA ASN A 184 6.77 7.65 29.91
C ASN A 184 7.19 6.65 28.82
N GLN A 185 7.12 7.03 27.53
CA GLN A 185 7.57 6.17 26.42
C GLN A 185 9.07 5.86 26.50
N ASP A 186 9.92 6.86 26.75
CA ASP A 186 11.38 6.70 26.93
C ASP A 186 11.69 5.71 28.09
N GLN A 187 10.81 5.59 29.10
CA GLN A 187 10.93 4.62 30.20
C GLN A 187 10.38 3.24 29.83
N GLU A 188 9.28 3.15 29.11
CA GLU A 188 8.69 1.89 28.65
C GLU A 188 9.59 1.19 27.63
N ASP A 189 10.14 1.94 26.67
CA ASP A 189 11.08 1.44 25.66
C ASP A 189 12.35 0.88 26.30
N ALA A 190 12.89 1.55 27.33
CA ALA A 190 14.06 1.07 28.08
C ALA A 190 13.77 -0.22 28.86
N GLN A 191 12.58 -0.36 29.45
CA GLN A 191 12.13 -1.59 30.12
C GLN A 191 11.96 -2.73 29.09
N ASN A 192 11.25 -2.48 28.00
CA ASN A 192 11.02 -3.44 26.91
C ASN A 192 12.34 -3.94 26.31
N LYS A 193 13.32 -3.05 26.11
CA LYS A 193 14.66 -3.38 25.61
C LYS A 193 15.45 -4.25 26.59
N PHE A 194 15.42 -3.93 27.89
CA PHE A 194 16.03 -4.77 28.93
C PHE A 194 15.40 -6.18 28.96
N ASP A 195 14.07 -6.29 28.90
CA ASP A 195 13.38 -7.58 28.95
C ASP A 195 13.64 -8.45 27.71
N GLN A 196 13.80 -7.85 26.53
CA GLN A 196 14.20 -8.55 25.30
C GLN A 196 15.61 -9.14 25.41
N ASP A 197 16.59 -8.37 25.89
CA ASP A 197 17.96 -8.88 26.09
C ASP A 197 18.03 -9.89 27.24
N MET A 198 17.16 -9.77 28.26
CA MET A 198 17.07 -10.74 29.35
C MET A 198 16.54 -12.09 28.84
N GLN A 199 15.56 -12.07 27.94
CA GLN A 199 15.08 -13.27 27.25
C GLN A 199 16.17 -13.89 26.36
N GLN A 200 16.88 -13.10 25.56
CA GLN A 200 18.02 -13.60 24.77
C GLN A 200 19.13 -14.17 25.64
N TYR A 201 19.49 -13.51 26.75
CA TYR A 201 20.50 -13.99 27.68
C TYR A 201 20.10 -15.34 28.28
N ASN A 202 18.85 -15.50 28.72
CA ASN A 202 18.35 -16.76 29.26
C ASN A 202 18.33 -17.89 28.22
N HIS A 203 18.06 -17.57 26.95
CA HIS A 203 18.20 -18.53 25.85
C HIS A 203 19.66 -18.98 25.67
N TYR A 204 20.61 -18.04 25.58
CA TYR A 204 22.02 -18.37 25.40
C TYR A 204 22.66 -19.05 26.63
N ASP A 205 22.25 -18.71 27.85
CA ASP A 205 22.66 -19.41 29.08
C ASP A 205 22.20 -20.89 29.08
N TYR A 206 21.01 -21.18 28.53
CA TYR A 206 20.56 -22.55 28.31
C TYR A 206 21.36 -23.26 27.20
N GLN A 207 21.57 -22.61 26.04
CA GLN A 207 22.33 -23.17 24.92
C GLN A 207 23.77 -23.50 25.31
N VAL A 208 24.50 -22.56 25.94
CA VAL A 208 25.86 -22.77 26.46
C VAL A 208 25.95 -23.99 27.40
N LYS A 209 24.92 -24.24 28.22
CA LYS A 209 24.87 -25.43 29.10
C LYS A 209 24.68 -26.72 28.31
N GLN A 210 23.83 -26.71 27.28
CA GLN A 210 23.64 -27.87 26.41
C GLN A 210 24.87 -28.14 25.54
N ASP A 211 25.51 -27.11 24.97
CA ASP A 211 26.68 -27.30 24.12
C ASP A 211 27.94 -27.69 24.90
N ASN A 212 28.10 -27.20 26.12
CA ASN A 212 29.14 -27.69 27.03
C ASN A 212 28.91 -29.17 27.40
N LYS A 213 27.64 -29.59 27.56
CA LYS A 213 27.29 -31.01 27.74
C LYS A 213 27.55 -31.82 26.47
N ASN A 214 27.14 -31.34 25.29
CA ASN A 214 27.35 -32.00 24.00
C ASN A 214 28.85 -32.18 23.69
N LEU A 215 29.67 -31.16 24.03
CA LEU A 215 31.12 -31.24 23.96
C LEU A 215 31.67 -32.30 24.92
N SER A 216 31.23 -32.31 26.19
CA SER A 216 31.63 -33.31 27.18
C SER A 216 31.26 -34.76 26.78
N ASP A 217 30.02 -34.98 26.35
CA ASP A 217 29.50 -36.27 25.88
C ASP A 217 30.21 -36.76 24.61
N THR A 218 30.77 -35.86 23.80
CA THR A 218 31.56 -36.21 22.61
C THR A 218 33.02 -36.45 22.97
N GLN A 219 33.59 -35.64 23.86
CA GLN A 219 34.94 -35.80 24.40
C GLN A 219 35.11 -37.16 25.11
N ALA A 220 34.07 -37.63 25.83
CA ALA A 220 34.05 -38.94 26.49
C ALA A 220 34.12 -40.14 25.52
N LYS A 221 33.80 -39.95 24.22
CA LYS A 221 33.90 -40.99 23.19
C LYS A 221 35.30 -41.08 22.57
N LEU A 222 36.13 -40.05 22.74
CA LEU A 222 37.43 -39.95 22.08
C LEU A 222 38.41 -41.05 22.52
N ASP A 223 38.55 -41.30 23.82
CA ASP A 223 39.53 -42.25 24.33
C ASP A 223 39.14 -43.72 24.07
N PRO A 224 37.86 -44.13 24.14
CA PRO A 224 37.39 -45.38 23.55
C PRO A 224 37.73 -45.53 22.07
N ALA A 225 37.50 -44.49 21.25
CA ALA A 225 37.77 -44.53 19.80
C ALA A 225 39.28 -44.65 19.49
N LYS A 226 40.15 -43.92 20.20
CA LYS A 226 41.61 -44.08 20.11
C LYS A 226 42.02 -45.53 20.37
N LYS A 227 41.55 -46.11 21.47
CA LYS A 227 41.90 -47.48 21.87
C LYS A 227 41.44 -48.52 20.85
N VAL A 228 40.29 -48.33 20.21
CA VAL A 228 39.83 -49.20 19.11
C VAL A 228 40.72 -49.05 17.87
N ALA A 229 41.13 -47.84 17.50
CA ALA A 229 42.06 -47.60 16.39
C ALA A 229 43.47 -48.18 16.66
N GLU A 230 43.98 -48.06 17.89
CA GLU A 230 45.24 -48.67 18.33
C GLU A 230 45.22 -50.20 18.20
N ILE A 231 44.17 -50.86 18.72
CA ILE A 231 43.99 -52.31 18.61
C ILE A 231 43.86 -52.75 17.15
N ALA A 232 43.07 -52.04 16.35
CA ALA A 232 42.90 -52.34 14.93
C ALA A 232 44.21 -52.18 14.14
N ASN A 233 45.04 -51.19 14.49
CA ASN A 233 46.38 -51.02 13.92
C ASN A 233 47.31 -52.19 14.28
N THR A 234 47.34 -52.62 15.54
CA THR A 234 48.12 -53.79 15.97
C THR A 234 47.71 -55.06 15.21
N HIS A 235 46.40 -55.31 15.07
CA HIS A 235 45.90 -56.46 14.30
C HIS A 235 46.24 -56.36 12.80
N PHE A 236 46.12 -55.17 12.20
CA PHE A 236 46.47 -54.94 10.80
C PHE A 236 47.96 -55.17 10.54
N ILE A 237 48.86 -54.72 11.43
CA ILE A 237 50.30 -54.98 11.32
C ILE A 237 50.60 -56.47 11.42
N SER A 238 49.98 -57.19 12.37
CA SER A 238 50.17 -58.66 12.50
C SER A 238 49.74 -59.40 11.24
N ALA A 239 48.51 -59.15 10.78
CA ALA A 239 47.97 -59.79 9.58
C ALA A 239 48.74 -59.43 8.29
N THR A 240 49.37 -58.24 8.23
CA THR A 240 50.28 -57.85 7.14
C THR A 240 51.55 -58.70 7.13
N ASN A 241 52.18 -58.88 8.30
CA ASN A 241 53.39 -59.68 8.45
C ASN A 241 53.11 -61.17 8.14
N GLU A 242 52.04 -61.71 8.73
CA GLU A 242 51.60 -63.10 8.53
C GLU A 242 51.27 -63.40 7.06
N ASN A 243 50.56 -62.49 6.38
CA ASN A 243 50.24 -62.65 4.97
C ASN A 243 51.49 -62.56 4.08
N THR A 244 52.42 -61.65 4.37
CA THR A 244 53.69 -61.54 3.62
C THR A 244 54.46 -62.85 3.70
N GLN A 245 54.68 -63.37 4.92
CA GLN A 245 55.37 -64.65 5.14
C GLN A 245 54.68 -65.83 4.43
N ALA A 246 53.35 -65.85 4.39
CA ALA A 246 52.60 -66.91 3.71
C ALA A 246 52.69 -66.84 2.17
N GLN A 247 52.66 -65.63 1.56
CA GLN A 247 52.89 -65.48 0.12
C GLN A 247 54.33 -65.81 -0.27
N ASP A 248 55.32 -65.44 0.55
CA ASP A 248 56.73 -65.75 0.33
C ASP A 248 56.97 -67.28 0.37
N ALA A 249 56.48 -67.95 1.41
CA ALA A 249 56.59 -69.41 1.56
C ALA A 249 55.89 -70.18 0.43
N LYS A 250 54.71 -69.71 -0.01
CA LYS A 250 54.02 -70.23 -1.20
C LYS A 250 54.87 -70.05 -2.47
N THR A 251 55.52 -68.91 -2.63
CA THR A 251 56.34 -68.59 -3.82
C THR A 251 57.61 -69.44 -3.88
N ASP A 252 58.30 -69.62 -2.76
CA ASP A 252 59.43 -70.55 -2.64
C ASP A 252 59.02 -72.01 -2.94
N ALA A 253 57.88 -72.47 -2.39
CA ALA A 253 57.35 -73.80 -2.70
C ALA A 253 56.99 -73.96 -4.19
N LEU A 254 56.43 -72.92 -4.82
CA LEU A 254 56.10 -72.93 -6.25
C LEU A 254 57.36 -73.02 -7.12
N ASN A 255 58.41 -72.27 -6.77
CA ASN A 255 59.70 -72.32 -7.46
C ASN A 255 60.33 -73.72 -7.35
N LYS A 256 60.31 -74.33 -6.16
CA LYS A 256 60.81 -75.69 -5.92
C LYS A 256 60.04 -76.76 -6.70
N VAL A 257 58.70 -76.69 -6.73
CA VAL A 257 57.86 -77.57 -7.57
C VAL A 257 58.19 -77.38 -9.06
N THR A 258 58.34 -76.14 -9.52
CA THR A 258 58.60 -75.83 -10.93
C THR A 258 59.97 -76.38 -11.38
N GLN A 259 61.03 -76.16 -10.60
CA GLN A 259 62.36 -76.70 -10.90
C GLN A 259 62.37 -78.24 -10.95
N LYS A 260 61.68 -78.88 -9.99
CA LYS A 260 61.60 -80.35 -9.92
C LYS A 260 60.73 -80.95 -11.02
N GLN A 261 59.68 -80.26 -11.46
CA GLN A 261 58.87 -80.65 -12.62
C GLN A 261 59.70 -80.59 -13.90
N ILE A 262 60.44 -79.50 -14.15
CA ILE A 262 61.30 -79.35 -15.34
C ILE A 262 62.35 -80.46 -15.41
N ALA A 263 63.06 -80.71 -14.30
CA ALA A 263 64.07 -81.79 -14.25
C ALA A 263 63.44 -83.18 -14.52
N TYR A 264 62.27 -83.46 -13.92
CA TYR A 264 61.54 -84.70 -14.15
C TYR A 264 61.13 -84.87 -15.62
N ASP A 265 60.61 -83.82 -16.26
CA ASP A 265 60.15 -83.87 -17.66
C ASP A 265 61.32 -84.00 -18.66
N GLN A 266 62.50 -83.46 -18.32
CA GLN A 266 63.73 -83.60 -19.11
C GLN A 266 64.33 -85.01 -19.06
N GLU A 267 64.24 -85.69 -17.92
CA GLU A 267 64.87 -87.01 -17.71
C GLU A 267 63.90 -88.17 -18.04
N PHE A 268 62.62 -88.04 -17.62
CA PHE A 268 61.61 -89.11 -17.68
C PHE A 268 60.37 -88.77 -18.51
N GLY A 269 60.27 -87.57 -19.08
CA GLY A 269 59.16 -87.17 -19.96
C GLY A 269 59.18 -87.86 -21.34
N LYS A 270 58.09 -87.71 -22.11
CA LYS A 270 57.92 -88.33 -23.44
C LYS A 270 58.98 -87.92 -24.49
N ASN A 271 59.65 -86.80 -24.26
CA ASN A 271 60.75 -86.27 -25.08
C ASN A 271 62.07 -86.20 -24.30
N GLY A 272 62.11 -86.72 -23.07
CA GLY A 272 63.30 -86.83 -22.24
C GLY A 272 64.05 -88.13 -22.47
N THR A 273 65.16 -88.32 -21.76
CA THR A 273 66.09 -89.45 -21.92
C THR A 273 65.38 -90.81 -22.01
N LEU A 274 64.49 -91.12 -21.07
CA LEU A 274 63.73 -92.39 -21.09
C LEU A 274 62.85 -92.52 -22.35
N GLY A 275 62.08 -91.49 -22.70
CA GLY A 275 61.18 -91.49 -23.86
C GLY A 275 61.89 -91.43 -25.23
N ILE A 276 63.20 -91.21 -25.25
CA ILE A 276 64.06 -91.36 -26.43
C ILE A 276 64.52 -92.82 -26.54
N LEU A 277 65.06 -93.40 -25.47
CA LEU A 277 65.56 -94.78 -25.45
C LEU A 277 64.43 -95.80 -25.75
N GLU A 278 63.22 -95.59 -25.23
CA GLU A 278 62.06 -96.46 -25.53
C GLU A 278 61.66 -96.51 -27.01
N LYS A 279 62.03 -95.50 -27.82
CA LYS A 279 61.78 -95.48 -29.27
C LYS A 279 62.81 -96.31 -30.04
N GLN A 280 63.99 -96.52 -29.48
CA GLN A 280 65.09 -97.23 -30.13
C GLN A 280 64.98 -98.76 -30.00
N THR A 281 64.29 -99.27 -28.97
CA THR A 281 64.15 -100.73 -28.74
C THR A 281 62.94 -101.40 -29.40
N ASN A 282 61.94 -100.65 -29.87
CA ASN A 282 60.72 -101.22 -30.45
C ASN A 282 60.85 -101.39 -31.96
N GLY A 283 61.13 -102.62 -32.41
CA GLY A 283 61.15 -103.03 -33.83
C GLY A 283 59.77 -103.06 -34.51
N ASN A 284 58.89 -102.11 -34.19
CA ASN A 284 57.56 -101.93 -34.75
C ASN A 284 57.37 -100.46 -35.16
N LEU A 285 58.35 -99.95 -35.92
CA LEU A 285 58.35 -98.64 -36.55
C LEU A 285 57.78 -98.79 -37.97
N ASP A 286 56.85 -97.93 -38.36
CA ASP A 286 56.50 -97.71 -39.77
C ASP A 286 57.72 -97.03 -40.44
N TYR A 287 58.59 -97.83 -41.06
CA TYR A 287 59.73 -97.30 -41.81
C TYR A 287 59.22 -96.63 -43.10
N GLU A 288 59.35 -95.31 -43.20
CA GLU A 288 58.67 -94.56 -44.26
C GLU A 288 59.19 -94.86 -45.69
N ASN A 289 60.41 -95.38 -45.80
CA ASN A 289 61.05 -95.87 -47.04
C ASN A 289 60.86 -97.38 -47.20
N THR A 290 59.87 -97.76 -48.01
CA THR A 290 59.59 -99.14 -48.46
C THR A 290 59.38 -99.17 -49.97
N VAL A 291 59.42 -100.35 -50.59
CA VAL A 291 59.06 -100.51 -52.02
C VAL A 291 57.94 -101.55 -52.10
N LYS A 292 56.72 -101.08 -52.36
CA LYS A 292 55.55 -101.94 -52.57
C LYS A 292 55.66 -102.64 -53.92
N LEU A 293 55.71 -103.97 -53.89
CA LEU A 293 55.77 -104.83 -55.06
C LEU A 293 54.36 -104.98 -55.68
N PRO A 294 54.19 -104.79 -56.99
CA PRO A 294 52.90 -104.88 -57.67
C PRO A 294 52.61 -106.28 -58.27
N PHE A 295 53.40 -107.28 -57.91
CA PHE A 295 53.37 -108.64 -58.48
C PHE A 295 53.54 -109.68 -57.37
N THR A 296 53.11 -110.90 -57.67
CA THR A 296 53.43 -112.10 -56.87
C THR A 296 54.79 -112.69 -57.25
N LEU A 297 55.32 -113.60 -56.41
CA LEU A 297 56.58 -114.29 -56.68
C LEU A 297 56.52 -115.14 -57.97
N ASP A 298 55.37 -115.78 -58.25
CA ASP A 298 55.18 -116.58 -59.46
C ASP A 298 55.18 -115.72 -60.73
N GLU A 299 54.53 -114.55 -60.70
CA GLU A 299 54.54 -113.59 -61.80
C GLU A 299 55.96 -113.07 -62.09
N LEU A 300 56.75 -112.78 -61.05
CA LEU A 300 58.14 -112.37 -61.17
C LEU A 300 59.01 -113.47 -61.81
N ARG A 301 58.88 -114.72 -61.36
CA ARG A 301 59.68 -115.85 -61.85
C ARG A 301 59.32 -116.18 -63.31
N ALA A 302 58.04 -116.09 -63.69
CA ALA A 302 57.59 -116.26 -65.08
C ALA A 302 58.05 -115.11 -66.01
N ALA A 303 58.24 -113.91 -65.47
CA ALA A 303 58.79 -112.78 -66.22
C ALA A 303 60.29 -112.94 -66.52
N ASP A 304 61.10 -113.32 -65.52
CA ASP A 304 62.54 -113.55 -65.69
C ASP A 304 62.84 -114.68 -66.69
N ASN A 305 62.00 -115.73 -66.70
CA ASN A 305 62.07 -116.82 -67.69
C ASN A 305 61.57 -116.45 -69.10
N GLN A 306 60.92 -115.29 -69.28
CA GLN A 306 60.30 -114.85 -70.55
C GLN A 306 59.23 -115.82 -71.10
N ASP A 307 58.48 -116.53 -70.24
CA ASP A 307 57.62 -117.66 -70.64
C ASP A 307 56.47 -117.29 -71.61
N THR A 308 55.88 -116.09 -71.54
CA THR A 308 54.90 -115.59 -72.54
C THR A 308 54.82 -114.06 -72.64
N ASP A 309 54.53 -113.56 -73.84
CA ASP A 309 54.26 -112.13 -74.12
C ASP A 309 53.16 -111.52 -73.23
N ALA A 310 52.12 -112.30 -72.91
CA ALA A 310 50.96 -111.81 -72.15
C ALA A 310 51.33 -111.49 -70.70
N ASN A 311 52.03 -112.41 -70.03
CA ASN A 311 52.48 -112.22 -68.65
C ASN A 311 53.53 -111.11 -68.55
N TRP A 312 54.43 -111.03 -69.53
CA TRP A 312 55.44 -109.97 -69.63
C TRP A 312 54.80 -108.57 -69.69
N ASN A 313 53.79 -108.39 -70.56
CA ASN A 313 53.08 -107.12 -70.64
C ASN A 313 52.30 -106.79 -69.35
N GLN A 314 51.75 -107.79 -68.64
CA GLN A 314 51.06 -107.56 -67.36
C GLN A 314 52.01 -107.04 -66.27
N ILE A 315 53.16 -107.68 -66.05
CA ILE A 315 54.08 -107.27 -64.98
C ILE A 315 54.75 -105.91 -65.27
N VAL A 316 55.06 -105.61 -66.54
CA VAL A 316 55.63 -104.33 -66.96
C VAL A 316 54.66 -103.17 -66.70
N ASN A 317 53.39 -103.29 -67.11
CA ASN A 317 52.38 -102.26 -66.83
C ASN A 317 52.13 -102.06 -65.32
N SER A 318 52.14 -103.14 -64.54
CA SER A 318 51.97 -103.10 -63.08
C SER A 318 53.16 -102.44 -62.39
N SER A 319 54.38 -102.73 -62.85
CA SER A 319 55.62 -102.08 -62.40
C SER A 319 55.67 -100.60 -62.77
N GLU A 320 55.27 -100.24 -64.00
CA GLU A 320 55.22 -98.83 -64.45
C GLU A 320 54.29 -97.98 -63.59
N LYS A 321 53.17 -98.56 -63.15
CA LYS A 321 52.26 -97.91 -62.20
C LYS A 321 52.89 -97.78 -60.82
N ALA A 322 53.47 -98.86 -60.30
CA ALA A 322 54.10 -98.87 -58.98
C ALA A 322 55.31 -97.92 -58.87
N PHE A 323 56.07 -97.72 -59.95
CA PHE A 323 57.22 -96.81 -59.97
C PHE A 323 56.79 -95.34 -59.79
N LYS A 324 55.56 -95.03 -60.21
CA LYS A 324 54.93 -93.69 -60.17
C LYS A 324 53.99 -93.51 -58.97
N ASP A 325 53.84 -94.52 -58.11
CA ASP A 325 52.95 -94.50 -56.95
C ASP A 325 53.56 -93.69 -55.79
N GLU A 326 52.74 -92.97 -55.02
CA GLU A 326 53.18 -92.14 -53.89
C GLU A 326 53.81 -92.95 -52.73
N HIS A 327 53.46 -94.24 -52.62
CA HIS A 327 54.08 -95.13 -51.64
C HIS A 327 55.52 -95.50 -51.98
N ASN A 328 55.91 -95.41 -53.26
CA ASN A 328 57.23 -95.79 -53.77
C ASN A 328 58.12 -94.56 -54.01
N GLN A 329 57.97 -93.53 -53.16
CA GLN A 329 58.77 -92.31 -53.19
C GLN A 329 59.62 -92.19 -51.92
N PHE A 330 60.89 -91.81 -52.10
CA PHE A 330 61.84 -91.62 -51.00
C PHE A 330 61.42 -90.48 -50.07
N LYS A 331 61.70 -90.65 -48.77
CA LYS A 331 61.49 -89.65 -47.71
C LYS A 331 62.75 -89.58 -46.83
N SER A 332 63.10 -88.39 -46.35
CA SER A 332 64.21 -88.26 -45.39
C SER A 332 63.84 -88.89 -44.04
N GLU A 333 64.77 -89.62 -43.42
CA GLU A 333 64.49 -90.38 -42.20
C GLU A 333 64.75 -89.56 -40.92
N SER A 334 65.64 -88.56 -41.00
CA SER A 334 65.91 -87.65 -39.88
C SER A 334 66.61 -86.37 -40.34
N LYS A 335 66.40 -85.29 -39.59
CA LYS A 335 67.12 -84.02 -39.76
C LYS A 335 68.63 -84.16 -39.50
N ASP A 336 69.05 -85.12 -38.69
CA ASP A 336 70.46 -85.36 -38.40
C ASP A 336 71.17 -85.97 -39.62
N GLU A 337 70.50 -86.86 -40.38
CA GLU A 337 71.01 -87.40 -41.65
C GLU A 337 70.93 -86.42 -42.83
N ASP A 338 70.08 -85.39 -42.76
CA ASP A 338 70.12 -84.24 -43.67
C ASP A 338 71.38 -83.38 -43.45
N GLU A 339 71.96 -83.41 -42.24
CA GLU A 339 73.15 -82.65 -41.87
C GLU A 339 74.45 -83.48 -41.92
N GLU A 340 74.40 -84.79 -41.65
CA GLU A 340 75.53 -85.73 -41.77
C GLU A 340 76.17 -85.68 -43.17
N LYS A 341 77.49 -85.80 -43.25
CA LYS A 341 78.25 -85.76 -44.51
C LYS A 341 78.95 -87.08 -44.80
N VAL A 342 78.76 -87.56 -46.02
CA VAL A 342 79.24 -88.84 -46.53
C VAL A 342 80.13 -88.58 -47.73
N ASP A 343 81.28 -89.26 -47.79
CA ASP A 343 82.09 -89.38 -48.99
C ASP A 343 81.85 -90.78 -49.59
N PRO A 344 81.13 -90.92 -50.72
CA PRO A 344 80.91 -92.21 -51.38
C PRO A 344 82.20 -92.98 -51.70
N LYS A 345 83.32 -92.27 -51.85
CA LYS A 345 84.63 -92.85 -52.14
C LYS A 345 85.38 -93.37 -50.92
N ASN A 346 85.04 -92.86 -49.73
CA ASN A 346 85.75 -93.15 -48.49
C ASN A 346 84.76 -93.38 -47.33
N LEU A 347 83.78 -94.25 -47.51
CA LEU A 347 82.81 -94.62 -46.47
C LEU A 347 83.54 -95.09 -45.20
N THR A 348 83.19 -94.51 -44.05
CA THR A 348 83.63 -95.07 -42.76
C THR A 348 82.95 -96.42 -42.52
N PRO A 349 83.51 -97.34 -41.69
CA PRO A 349 82.87 -98.62 -41.39
C PRO A 349 81.47 -98.49 -40.77
N ALA A 350 81.21 -97.40 -40.04
CA ALA A 350 79.88 -97.08 -39.52
C ALA A 350 78.90 -96.69 -40.63
N GLN A 351 79.31 -95.79 -41.55
CA GLN A 351 78.47 -95.36 -42.67
C GLN A 351 78.22 -96.50 -43.67
N ALA A 352 79.23 -97.34 -43.95
CA ALA A 352 79.05 -98.55 -44.76
C ALA A 352 78.02 -99.49 -44.13
N ARG A 353 78.09 -99.74 -42.81
CA ARG A 353 77.09 -100.51 -42.08
C ARG A 353 75.70 -99.86 -42.11
N GLN A 354 75.59 -98.55 -41.87
CA GLN A 354 74.34 -97.79 -41.89
C GLN A 354 73.63 -97.83 -43.25
N LEU A 355 74.40 -97.72 -44.35
CA LEU A 355 73.87 -97.85 -45.72
C LEU A 355 73.49 -99.31 -46.06
N SER A 356 74.27 -100.29 -45.60
CA SER A 356 73.94 -101.73 -45.68
C SER A 356 72.68 -102.09 -44.90
N GLU A 357 72.52 -101.63 -43.66
CA GLU A 357 71.35 -101.91 -42.83
C GLU A 357 70.11 -101.18 -43.35
N TYR A 358 70.26 -99.96 -43.87
CA TYR A 358 69.19 -99.22 -44.56
C TYR A 358 68.67 -99.96 -45.81
N THR A 359 69.57 -100.36 -46.72
CA THR A 359 69.21 -101.09 -47.94
C THR A 359 68.67 -102.49 -47.63
N LEU A 360 69.28 -103.20 -46.67
CA LEU A 360 68.78 -104.49 -46.17
C LEU A 360 67.37 -104.39 -45.58
N ARG A 361 67.04 -103.29 -44.89
CA ARG A 361 65.70 -103.08 -44.34
C ARG A 361 64.65 -102.95 -45.44
N ILE A 362 64.96 -102.23 -46.53
CA ILE A 362 64.09 -102.11 -47.72
C ILE A 362 63.96 -103.48 -48.41
N ILE A 363 65.06 -104.21 -48.59
CA ILE A 363 65.05 -105.57 -49.16
C ILE A 363 64.20 -106.51 -48.29
N ASN A 364 64.34 -106.46 -46.97
CA ASN A 364 63.59 -107.30 -46.04
C ASN A 364 62.10 -106.95 -45.95
N ASP A 365 61.73 -105.69 -46.19
CA ASP A 365 60.33 -105.30 -46.33
C ASP A 365 59.73 -105.92 -47.59
N ALA A 366 60.33 -105.70 -48.76
CA ALA A 366 59.92 -106.27 -50.04
C ALA A 366 59.84 -107.82 -49.98
N ARG A 367 60.83 -108.46 -49.34
CA ARG A 367 60.82 -109.91 -49.06
C ARG A 367 59.65 -110.33 -48.18
N SER A 368 59.31 -109.55 -47.14
CA SER A 368 58.19 -109.86 -46.25
C SER A 368 56.82 -109.73 -46.92
N GLN A 369 56.66 -108.82 -47.89
CA GLN A 369 55.45 -108.72 -48.73
C GLN A 369 55.17 -110.03 -49.49
N LEU A 370 56.22 -110.80 -49.82
CA LEU A 370 56.14 -112.12 -50.46
C LEU A 370 56.29 -113.30 -49.48
N ASN A 371 56.24 -113.06 -48.16
CA ASN A 371 56.46 -114.06 -47.09
C ASN A 371 57.83 -114.76 -47.12
N LEU A 372 58.84 -114.15 -47.73
CA LEU A 372 60.19 -114.72 -47.85
C LEU A 372 61.00 -114.56 -46.54
N PRO A 373 61.96 -115.47 -46.25
CA PRO A 373 62.83 -115.35 -45.10
C PRO A 373 63.66 -114.05 -45.14
N LYS A 374 63.72 -113.32 -44.03
CA LYS A 374 64.57 -112.12 -43.92
C LYS A 374 66.06 -112.48 -44.06
N TRP A 375 66.78 -111.69 -44.83
CA TRP A 375 68.24 -111.69 -44.90
C TRP A 375 68.83 -110.93 -43.70
N THR A 376 70.08 -111.21 -43.35
CA THR A 376 70.77 -110.56 -42.21
C THR A 376 71.99 -109.79 -42.67
N TYR A 377 72.37 -108.74 -41.94
CA TYR A 377 73.64 -108.05 -42.19
C TYR A 377 74.80 -108.98 -41.86
N GLY A 378 75.76 -109.11 -42.78
CA GLY A 378 76.96 -109.92 -42.58
C GLY A 378 78.21 -109.07 -42.59
N ILE A 379 78.92 -108.98 -41.45
CA ILE A 379 80.18 -108.22 -41.37
C ILE A 379 81.26 -108.76 -42.35
N ASN A 380 81.30 -110.07 -42.56
CA ASN A 380 82.17 -110.68 -43.58
C ASN A 380 81.66 -110.39 -45.02
N THR A 381 80.34 -110.29 -45.22
CA THR A 381 79.77 -109.87 -46.51
C THR A 381 80.08 -108.42 -46.81
N GLN A 382 80.13 -107.54 -45.80
CA GLN A 382 80.61 -106.16 -45.94
C GLN A 382 82.08 -106.12 -46.36
N SER A 383 82.93 -107.00 -45.82
CA SER A 383 84.32 -107.10 -46.27
C SER A 383 84.44 -107.56 -47.73
N LEU A 384 83.68 -108.59 -48.13
CA LEU A 384 83.61 -109.06 -49.52
C LEU A 384 83.10 -107.96 -50.47
N ALA A 385 82.05 -107.24 -50.08
CA ALA A 385 81.52 -106.14 -50.86
C ALA A 385 82.55 -105.02 -51.03
N ASN A 386 83.24 -104.63 -49.96
CA ASN A 386 84.25 -103.58 -50.00
C ASN A 386 85.44 -103.98 -50.91
N ASP A 387 85.87 -105.25 -50.85
CA ASP A 387 86.96 -105.75 -51.71
C ASP A 387 86.52 -105.83 -53.19
N ILE A 388 85.28 -106.26 -53.50
CA ILE A 388 84.73 -106.23 -54.87
C ILE A 388 84.72 -104.79 -55.40
N ALA A 389 84.12 -103.84 -54.67
CA ALA A 389 84.05 -102.44 -55.10
C ALA A 389 85.45 -101.82 -55.32
N LYS A 390 86.40 -102.15 -54.44
CA LYS A 390 87.80 -101.75 -54.60
C LYS A 390 88.44 -102.33 -55.86
N ASP A 391 88.13 -103.59 -56.20
CA ASP A 391 88.67 -104.25 -57.39
C ASP A 391 88.10 -103.68 -58.70
N TYR A 392 86.86 -103.16 -58.68
CA TYR A 392 86.31 -102.34 -59.77
C TYR A 392 87.11 -101.03 -59.93
N ASP A 393 87.39 -100.31 -58.84
CA ASP A 393 88.14 -99.04 -58.85
C ASP A 393 89.60 -99.22 -59.28
N GLU A 394 90.30 -100.26 -58.82
CA GLU A 394 91.69 -100.55 -59.20
C GLU A 394 91.85 -100.94 -60.68
N HIS A 395 90.77 -101.37 -61.35
CA HIS A 395 90.78 -101.79 -62.76
C HIS A 395 90.00 -100.84 -63.70
N GLY A 396 89.46 -99.71 -63.21
CA GLY A 396 88.70 -98.76 -64.04
C GLY A 396 87.40 -99.35 -64.62
N ARG A 397 86.79 -100.30 -63.90
CA ARG A 397 85.57 -101.00 -64.29
C ARG A 397 84.35 -100.29 -63.71
N SER A 398 83.24 -100.26 -64.45
CA SER A 398 82.03 -99.54 -64.06
C SER A 398 80.75 -100.29 -64.48
N ASN A 399 79.61 -99.95 -63.88
CA ASN A 399 78.29 -100.49 -64.26
C ASN A 399 78.01 -100.41 -65.78
N ARG A 400 78.45 -99.33 -66.44
CA ARG A 400 78.29 -99.10 -67.89
C ARG A 400 78.98 -100.15 -68.76
N GLN A 401 79.95 -100.88 -68.19
CA GLN A 401 80.72 -101.92 -68.85
C GLN A 401 80.24 -103.34 -68.49
N GLY A 402 79.12 -103.45 -67.76
CA GLY A 402 78.59 -104.69 -67.20
C GLY A 402 79.42 -105.27 -66.05
N HIS A 403 78.87 -106.30 -65.39
CA HIS A 403 79.53 -107.00 -64.27
C HIS A 403 80.98 -107.35 -64.58
N TYR A 404 81.90 -106.92 -63.70
CA TYR A 404 83.31 -107.29 -63.78
C TYR A 404 83.53 -108.70 -63.21
N VAL A 405 83.01 -109.72 -63.93
CA VAL A 405 83.01 -111.13 -63.50
C VAL A 405 84.41 -111.59 -63.05
N GLU A 406 85.49 -111.20 -63.74
CA GLU A 406 86.86 -111.57 -63.36
C GLU A 406 87.29 -111.02 -62.00
N GLY A 407 86.77 -109.86 -61.59
CA GLY A 407 86.98 -109.28 -60.26
C GLY A 407 86.08 -109.93 -59.21
N ILE A 408 84.78 -110.03 -59.49
CA ILE A 408 83.80 -110.68 -58.59
C ILE A 408 84.26 -112.10 -58.24
N VAL A 409 84.66 -112.91 -59.23
CA VAL A 409 85.20 -114.27 -59.05
C VAL A 409 86.51 -114.29 -58.26
N ARG A 410 87.38 -113.31 -58.48
CA ARG A 410 88.69 -113.19 -57.82
C ARG A 410 88.57 -112.84 -56.35
N GLU A 411 87.73 -111.86 -56.01
CA GLU A 411 87.52 -111.41 -54.63
C GLU A 411 86.66 -112.41 -53.84
N ALA A 412 85.60 -112.95 -54.44
CA ALA A 412 84.83 -114.05 -53.85
C ALA A 412 85.73 -115.23 -53.46
N LYS A 413 86.72 -115.57 -54.30
CA LYS A 413 87.71 -116.61 -54.01
C LYS A 413 88.64 -116.26 -52.84
N LYS A 414 89.02 -114.99 -52.64
CA LYS A 414 89.76 -114.58 -51.41
C LYS A 414 88.91 -114.79 -50.15
N HIS A 415 87.62 -114.48 -50.23
CA HIS A 415 86.64 -114.69 -49.17
C HIS A 415 86.15 -116.15 -49.02
N GLY A 416 86.71 -117.09 -49.79
CA GLY A 416 86.46 -118.53 -49.66
C GLY A 416 85.26 -119.08 -50.43
N LEU A 417 84.67 -118.29 -51.33
CA LEU A 417 83.59 -118.70 -52.21
C LEU A 417 84.14 -119.20 -53.56
N ALA A 418 83.62 -120.32 -54.06
CA ALA A 418 84.00 -120.90 -55.34
C ALA A 418 82.90 -120.64 -56.39
N ILE A 419 83.09 -119.60 -57.20
CA ILE A 419 82.21 -119.19 -58.30
C ILE A 419 83.02 -119.08 -59.61
N ASP A 420 82.37 -119.27 -60.77
CA ASP A 420 82.96 -119.09 -62.11
C ASP A 420 82.21 -118.08 -62.99
N GLN A 421 81.16 -117.45 -62.46
CA GLN A 421 80.42 -116.31 -63.03
C GLN A 421 79.99 -115.38 -61.88
N ASN A 422 79.33 -114.26 -62.19
CA ASN A 422 78.59 -113.52 -61.16
C ASN A 422 77.35 -114.33 -60.69
N TYR A 423 77.22 -114.48 -59.37
CA TYR A 423 76.06 -115.07 -58.69
C TYR A 423 75.77 -114.42 -57.32
N ILE A 424 76.41 -113.28 -57.02
CA ILE A 424 76.47 -112.68 -55.67
C ILE A 424 76.38 -111.15 -55.66
N GLU A 425 76.34 -110.52 -56.84
CA GLU A 425 76.27 -109.07 -57.01
C GLU A 425 75.08 -108.73 -57.90
N ASP A 426 74.12 -107.99 -57.38
CA ASP A 426 73.28 -107.12 -58.21
C ASP A 426 73.92 -105.72 -58.24
N MET A 427 73.88 -105.03 -59.38
CA MET A 427 74.54 -103.74 -59.54
C MET A 427 73.62 -102.66 -60.09
N TYR A 428 73.93 -101.40 -59.75
CA TYR A 428 73.34 -100.24 -60.40
C TYR A 428 74.36 -99.08 -60.40
N ALA A 429 73.98 -97.88 -60.82
CA ALA A 429 74.81 -96.69 -60.67
C ALA A 429 73.99 -95.42 -60.47
N PHE A 430 74.60 -94.41 -59.82
CA PHE A 430 74.06 -93.06 -59.72
C PHE A 430 75.15 -92.00 -59.94
N TYR A 431 74.76 -90.86 -60.50
CA TYR A 431 75.68 -89.73 -60.71
C TYR A 431 76.03 -89.07 -59.38
N ALA A 432 77.32 -88.93 -59.10
CA ALA A 432 77.81 -88.32 -57.87
C ALA A 432 79.09 -87.52 -58.14
N PRO A 433 79.20 -86.26 -57.68
CA PRO A 433 80.43 -85.49 -57.84
C PRO A 433 81.52 -86.04 -56.90
N LEU A 434 82.48 -86.79 -57.45
CA LEU A 434 83.55 -87.46 -56.69
C LEU A 434 84.57 -86.49 -56.06
N ASP A 435 84.38 -85.18 -56.24
CA ASP A 435 85.12 -84.11 -55.57
C ASP A 435 84.36 -83.49 -54.36
N LYS A 436 83.15 -83.97 -54.03
CA LYS A 436 82.26 -83.38 -53.00
C LYS A 436 81.56 -84.43 -52.14
N GLN A 437 81.41 -84.09 -50.85
CA GLN A 437 80.58 -84.88 -49.93
C GLN A 437 79.09 -84.69 -50.21
N MET A 438 78.33 -85.78 -50.12
CA MET A 438 76.87 -85.81 -50.14
C MET A 438 76.33 -85.83 -48.70
N THR A 439 75.02 -85.65 -48.49
CA THR A 439 74.39 -85.96 -47.19
C THR A 439 74.05 -87.44 -47.07
N MET A 440 73.89 -87.94 -45.85
CA MET A 440 73.41 -89.32 -45.63
C MET A 440 72.03 -89.51 -46.29
N THR A 441 71.12 -88.54 -46.13
CA THR A 441 69.83 -88.51 -46.86
C THR A 441 69.99 -88.61 -48.38
N GLN A 442 70.96 -87.90 -48.99
CA GLN A 442 71.20 -87.95 -50.44
C GLN A 442 71.69 -89.33 -50.89
N VAL A 443 72.65 -89.94 -50.18
CA VAL A 443 73.15 -91.28 -50.53
C VAL A 443 72.05 -92.34 -50.33
N LYS A 444 71.28 -92.26 -49.24
CA LYS A 444 70.09 -93.10 -49.00
C LYS A 444 69.03 -92.97 -50.09
N LYS A 445 68.79 -91.76 -50.62
CA LYS A 445 67.85 -91.53 -51.72
C LYS A 445 68.29 -92.26 -52.98
N GLU A 446 69.53 -92.08 -53.43
CA GLU A 446 69.99 -92.73 -54.65
C GLU A 446 69.95 -94.26 -54.51
N LEU A 447 70.34 -94.80 -53.36
CA LEU A 447 70.22 -96.24 -53.06
C LEU A 447 68.77 -96.75 -53.04
N TYR A 448 67.82 -95.94 -52.56
CA TYR A 448 66.39 -96.26 -52.63
C TYR A 448 65.91 -96.29 -54.08
N ASP A 449 66.26 -95.30 -54.89
CA ASP A 449 65.86 -95.25 -56.30
C ASP A 449 66.55 -96.36 -57.13
N ASN A 450 67.78 -96.75 -56.78
CA ASN A 450 68.48 -97.93 -57.33
C ASN A 450 67.70 -99.23 -57.02
N LEU A 451 67.37 -99.47 -55.75
CA LEU A 451 66.57 -100.64 -55.34
C LEU A 451 65.17 -100.64 -55.97
N LYS A 452 64.49 -99.50 -55.99
CA LYS A 452 63.17 -99.35 -56.64
C LYS A 452 63.23 -99.64 -58.13
N GLY A 453 64.27 -99.18 -58.82
CA GLY A 453 64.54 -99.50 -60.22
C GLY A 453 64.66 -101.01 -60.44
N MET A 454 65.53 -101.67 -59.67
CA MET A 454 65.75 -103.11 -59.77
C MET A 454 64.51 -103.94 -59.38
N PHE A 455 63.83 -103.63 -58.27
CA PHE A 455 62.62 -104.32 -57.82
C PHE A 455 61.46 -104.22 -58.81
N LEU A 456 61.34 -103.09 -59.53
CA LEU A 456 60.26 -102.84 -60.47
C LEU A 456 60.67 -103.09 -61.94
N GLY A 457 61.72 -103.90 -62.16
CA GLY A 457 62.11 -104.35 -63.50
C GLY A 457 62.65 -103.27 -64.44
N ASN A 458 63.16 -102.17 -63.89
CA ASN A 458 63.75 -101.01 -64.59
C ASN A 458 62.87 -100.33 -65.68
N VAL A 459 61.56 -100.54 -65.61
CA VAL A 459 60.55 -100.15 -66.63
C VAL A 459 60.45 -98.66 -67.00
N CYS A 460 61.18 -97.76 -66.32
CA CYS A 460 61.13 -96.32 -66.57
C CYS A 460 62.49 -95.72 -66.97
N ASN A 461 63.52 -96.53 -67.22
CA ASN A 461 64.82 -96.03 -67.68
C ASN A 461 64.87 -95.82 -69.22
N PRO A 462 65.09 -94.59 -69.73
CA PRO A 462 65.03 -94.33 -71.17
C PRO A 462 66.11 -95.08 -71.97
N GLY A 463 65.68 -96.04 -72.79
CA GLY A 463 66.55 -96.81 -73.69
C GLY A 463 66.96 -98.19 -73.19
N SER A 464 66.59 -98.57 -71.95
CA SER A 464 66.66 -99.96 -71.49
C SER A 464 65.39 -100.73 -71.86
N ALA A 465 65.52 -102.03 -72.12
CA ALA A 465 64.38 -102.95 -71.99
C ALA A 465 64.11 -103.23 -70.50
N PRO A 466 62.87 -103.56 -70.10
CA PRO A 466 62.60 -104.04 -68.75
C PRO A 466 63.39 -105.32 -68.45
N GLU A 467 63.88 -105.46 -67.21
CA GLU A 467 64.74 -106.55 -66.77
C GLU A 467 64.42 -106.92 -65.31
N TYR A 468 63.82 -108.09 -65.11
CA TYR A 468 63.35 -108.54 -63.79
C TYR A 468 64.39 -109.36 -63.00
N HIS A 469 65.56 -109.64 -63.59
CA HIS A 469 66.55 -110.55 -63.01
C HIS A 469 67.05 -110.09 -61.62
N HIS A 470 67.34 -108.80 -61.46
CA HIS A 470 67.75 -108.23 -60.17
C HIS A 470 66.65 -108.38 -59.09
N ALA A 471 65.38 -108.11 -59.42
CA ALA A 471 64.27 -108.38 -58.52
C ALA A 471 64.20 -109.88 -58.16
N ASN A 472 64.42 -110.76 -59.14
CA ASN A 472 64.41 -112.22 -58.97
C ASN A 472 65.54 -112.71 -58.03
N ASN A 473 66.68 -112.02 -58.01
CA ASN A 473 67.81 -112.26 -57.10
C ASN A 473 67.54 -111.77 -55.67
N PHE A 474 67.15 -110.49 -55.50
CA PHE A 474 66.79 -109.93 -54.18
C PHE A 474 65.64 -110.68 -53.50
N LEU A 475 64.71 -111.22 -54.28
CA LEU A 475 63.51 -111.94 -53.81
C LEU A 475 63.67 -113.47 -53.93
N GLY A 476 64.91 -113.98 -53.90
CA GLY A 476 65.22 -115.42 -53.86
C GLY A 476 64.85 -116.10 -52.53
N ASP A 477 64.34 -117.32 -52.58
CA ASP A 477 63.83 -118.07 -51.41
C ASP A 477 64.89 -118.32 -50.33
N MET A 478 66.15 -118.42 -50.74
CA MET A 478 67.28 -118.75 -49.86
C MET A 478 67.56 -117.63 -48.84
N PRO A 479 67.77 -117.95 -47.56
CA PRO A 479 68.39 -117.03 -46.62
C PRO A 479 69.80 -116.66 -47.09
N ALA A 480 70.20 -115.41 -46.85
CA ALA A 480 71.51 -114.88 -47.20
C ALA A 480 72.02 -113.91 -46.12
N THR A 481 73.34 -113.77 -46.03
CA THR A 481 73.96 -112.59 -45.44
C THR A 481 74.17 -111.55 -46.54
N TYR A 482 73.92 -110.28 -46.23
CA TYR A 482 73.92 -109.17 -47.18
C TYR A 482 74.81 -108.01 -46.70
N ALA A 483 75.39 -107.28 -47.67
CA ALA A 483 75.94 -105.95 -47.49
C ALA A 483 75.96 -105.16 -48.81
N LEU A 484 76.07 -103.84 -48.70
CA LEU A 484 76.25 -102.89 -49.79
C LEU A 484 77.68 -102.34 -49.79
N SER A 485 78.27 -102.13 -50.96
CA SER A 485 79.45 -101.27 -51.11
C SER A 485 79.31 -100.34 -52.33
N LEU A 486 80.20 -99.34 -52.41
CA LEU A 486 80.23 -98.31 -53.46
C LEU A 486 81.61 -98.29 -54.11
N SER A 487 81.66 -98.21 -55.45
CA SER A 487 82.86 -97.94 -56.25
C SER A 487 82.66 -96.69 -57.10
N ASN A 488 83.74 -96.07 -57.57
CA ASN A 488 83.81 -94.65 -57.92
C ASN A 488 84.53 -94.44 -59.25
N GLN A 489 83.79 -94.24 -60.33
CA GLN A 489 84.35 -94.11 -61.68
C GLN A 489 84.17 -92.73 -62.31
N LYS A 490 85.10 -92.41 -63.20
CA LYS A 490 85.20 -91.13 -63.93
C LYS A 490 85.36 -91.42 -65.41
N GLU A 491 84.39 -90.99 -66.20
CA GLU A 491 84.42 -91.02 -67.66
C GLU A 491 84.53 -89.56 -68.18
N ASP A 492 84.77 -89.35 -69.48
CA ASP A 492 85.27 -88.06 -70.02
C ASP A 492 84.35 -86.84 -69.76
N ASP A 493 83.05 -87.06 -69.55
CA ASP A 493 82.04 -86.03 -69.30
C ASP A 493 81.32 -86.14 -67.94
N HIS A 494 81.38 -87.28 -67.23
CA HIS A 494 80.67 -87.47 -65.95
C HIS A 494 81.40 -88.33 -64.90
N ASP A 495 81.27 -87.92 -63.64
CA ASP A 495 81.59 -88.70 -62.44
C ASP A 495 80.36 -89.49 -61.96
N PHE A 496 80.54 -90.76 -61.56
CA PHE A 496 79.45 -91.58 -61.01
C PHE A 496 79.94 -92.69 -60.07
N VAL A 497 79.00 -93.18 -59.26
CA VAL A 497 79.19 -94.27 -58.31
C VAL A 497 78.47 -95.52 -58.81
N THR A 498 79.18 -96.65 -58.90
CA THR A 498 78.57 -97.97 -59.09
C THR A 498 78.23 -98.55 -57.72
N THR A 499 77.01 -99.05 -57.56
CA THR A 499 76.49 -99.64 -56.33
C THR A 499 76.55 -101.16 -56.42
N HIS A 500 77.12 -101.82 -55.41
CA HIS A 500 77.30 -103.27 -55.35
C HIS A 500 76.43 -103.85 -54.23
N PHE A 501 75.35 -104.50 -54.61
CA PHE A 501 74.43 -105.14 -53.68
C PHE A 501 74.85 -106.60 -53.54
N ILE A 502 75.62 -106.92 -52.50
CA ILE A 502 76.23 -108.23 -52.33
C ILE A 502 75.42 -109.13 -51.40
N ASN A 503 74.96 -110.26 -51.91
CA ASN A 503 74.27 -111.30 -51.15
C ASN A 503 75.01 -112.64 -51.22
N VAL A 504 75.17 -113.30 -50.07
CA VAL A 504 75.79 -114.63 -49.99
C VAL A 504 74.79 -115.60 -49.39
N THR A 505 74.25 -116.51 -50.21
CA THR A 505 73.19 -117.44 -49.80
C THR A 505 73.70 -118.63 -48.97
N SER A 506 72.85 -119.14 -48.07
CA SER A 506 73.17 -120.27 -47.19
C SER A 506 72.66 -121.61 -47.73
N GLY A 507 73.27 -122.13 -48.80
CA GLY A 507 72.95 -123.47 -49.33
C GLY A 507 73.69 -123.85 -50.61
N LYS A 508 73.20 -124.87 -51.32
CA LYS A 508 73.67 -125.21 -52.67
C LYS A 508 72.72 -124.62 -53.71
N VAL A 509 73.16 -123.60 -54.43
CA VAL A 509 72.37 -122.95 -55.49
C VAL A 509 72.53 -123.78 -56.78
N PRO A 510 71.45 -124.32 -57.38
CA PRO A 510 71.54 -125.04 -58.65
C PRO A 510 71.76 -124.08 -59.82
N LEU A 511 72.66 -124.44 -60.74
CA LEU A 511 73.06 -123.61 -61.89
C LEU A 511 72.58 -124.15 -63.26
N GLY A 512 71.66 -125.13 -63.24
CA GLY A 512 71.37 -125.97 -64.40
C GLY A 512 72.52 -126.94 -64.73
N ASN A 513 72.28 -127.85 -65.67
CA ASN A 513 73.26 -128.86 -66.16
C ASN A 513 74.04 -129.62 -65.05
N GLY A 514 73.44 -129.81 -63.87
CA GLY A 514 74.04 -130.52 -62.73
C GLY A 514 75.14 -129.75 -61.97
N ARG A 515 75.35 -128.46 -62.27
CA ARG A 515 76.29 -127.59 -61.54
C ARG A 515 75.63 -126.95 -60.32
N TYR A 516 76.43 -126.64 -59.30
CA TYR A 516 75.99 -125.98 -58.07
C TYR A 516 77.02 -124.96 -57.57
N ILE A 517 76.56 -123.85 -56.99
CA ILE A 517 77.39 -122.98 -56.13
C ILE A 517 77.40 -123.54 -54.70
N SER A 518 78.55 -123.54 -54.02
CA SER A 518 78.65 -123.82 -52.58
C SER A 518 78.54 -122.54 -51.74
N GLY A 519 77.37 -122.27 -51.17
CA GLY A 519 77.15 -121.19 -50.21
C GLY A 519 77.69 -121.46 -48.80
N ILE A 520 77.35 -120.57 -47.86
CA ILE A 520 77.98 -120.38 -46.54
C ILE A 520 78.31 -121.68 -45.75
N VAL A 521 77.44 -122.69 -45.85
CA VAL A 521 77.49 -123.90 -45.00
C VAL A 521 78.67 -124.84 -45.34
N GLU A 522 79.19 -124.85 -46.57
CA GLU A 522 80.36 -125.68 -46.92
C GLU A 522 81.70 -124.93 -46.85
N ALA A 523 81.75 -123.64 -47.18
CA ALA A 523 82.97 -122.83 -47.15
C ALA A 523 83.58 -122.71 -45.74
N SER A 524 82.72 -122.64 -44.71
CA SER A 524 83.11 -122.49 -43.29
C SER A 524 83.98 -123.62 -42.71
N LYS A 525 84.16 -124.73 -43.43
CA LYS A 525 85.02 -125.85 -42.99
C LYS A 525 86.50 -125.71 -43.38
N ASN A 526 86.82 -124.87 -44.37
CA ASN A 526 88.16 -124.82 -44.97
C ASN A 526 88.88 -123.47 -44.79
N ASN A 527 88.19 -122.39 -44.42
CA ASN A 527 88.81 -121.11 -44.00
C ASN A 527 88.26 -120.70 -42.62
N GLY A 528 89.15 -120.29 -41.72
CA GLY A 528 88.88 -120.12 -40.27
C GLY A 528 88.07 -118.89 -39.85
N GLY A 529 87.11 -118.44 -40.65
CA GLY A 529 86.23 -117.31 -40.34
C GLY A 529 84.77 -117.72 -40.30
N SER A 530 84.15 -117.71 -39.12
CA SER A 530 82.69 -117.91 -38.98
C SER A 530 81.95 -116.64 -39.37
N TRP A 531 81.01 -116.75 -40.30
CA TRP A 531 80.17 -115.64 -40.77
C TRP A 531 79.03 -115.45 -39.75
N GLN A 532 79.23 -114.55 -38.78
CA GLN A 532 78.29 -114.27 -37.70
C GLN A 532 77.43 -113.04 -37.97
N ALA A 533 76.19 -113.07 -37.47
CA ALA A 533 75.36 -111.90 -37.25
C ALA A 533 75.61 -111.35 -35.83
N ASP A 534 75.47 -110.03 -35.66
CA ASP A 534 75.83 -109.26 -34.46
C ASP A 534 74.67 -109.19 -33.43
N PRO A 535 74.77 -109.79 -32.22
CA PRO A 535 73.62 -109.90 -31.29
C PRO A 535 73.68 -109.04 -30.02
N ASP A 536 74.79 -108.37 -29.69
CA ASP A 536 75.04 -107.86 -28.33
C ASP A 536 74.50 -106.44 -28.03
N ALA A 537 74.06 -105.68 -29.05
CA ALA A 537 73.61 -104.30 -28.88
C ALA A 537 72.28 -104.18 -28.08
N ASP A 538 71.27 -104.96 -28.47
CA ASP A 538 69.87 -104.78 -28.00
C ASP A 538 69.69 -105.03 -26.50
N LYS A 539 70.47 -105.94 -25.90
CA LYS A 539 70.34 -106.27 -24.47
C LYS A 539 70.71 -105.07 -23.59
N THR A 540 71.82 -104.40 -23.90
CA THR A 540 72.37 -103.31 -23.08
C THR A 540 71.41 -102.12 -23.01
N LEU A 541 70.71 -101.84 -24.11
CA LEU A 541 69.74 -100.76 -24.22
C LEU A 541 68.46 -101.02 -23.39
N ASN A 542 67.97 -102.26 -23.39
CA ASN A 542 66.80 -102.67 -22.60
C ASN A 542 67.05 -102.60 -21.08
N ASP A 543 68.26 -102.95 -20.61
CA ASP A 543 68.60 -102.86 -19.19
C ASP A 543 68.58 -101.40 -18.68
N GLN A 544 69.07 -100.45 -19.50
CA GLN A 544 69.07 -99.01 -19.17
C GLN A 544 67.65 -98.43 -19.06
N ILE A 545 66.74 -98.80 -19.96
CA ILE A 545 65.33 -98.37 -19.95
C ILE A 545 64.64 -98.79 -18.65
N ASN A 546 64.88 -100.01 -18.16
CA ASN A 546 64.27 -100.51 -16.92
C ASN A 546 64.81 -99.81 -15.66
N GLN A 547 66.09 -99.42 -15.65
CA GLN A 547 66.66 -98.61 -14.57
C GLN A 547 66.02 -97.22 -14.50
N LEU A 548 65.92 -96.52 -15.64
CA LEU A 548 65.30 -95.19 -15.73
C LEU A 548 63.80 -95.21 -15.37
N LYS A 549 63.06 -96.27 -15.75
CA LYS A 549 61.66 -96.48 -15.33
C LYS A 549 61.50 -96.57 -13.81
N THR A 550 62.43 -97.23 -13.13
CA THR A 550 62.41 -97.34 -11.67
C THR A 550 62.66 -95.98 -11.02
N GLN A 551 63.69 -95.26 -11.49
CA GLN A 551 64.04 -93.93 -10.98
C GLN A 551 62.92 -92.88 -11.21
N SER A 552 62.19 -92.99 -12.33
CA SER A 552 61.01 -92.17 -12.62
C SER A 552 59.95 -92.26 -11.52
N ALA A 553 59.62 -93.46 -11.03
CA ALA A 553 58.58 -93.64 -10.00
C ALA A 553 58.94 -92.94 -8.67
N ASP A 554 60.20 -93.02 -8.25
CA ASP A 554 60.69 -92.34 -7.04
C ASP A 554 60.67 -90.81 -7.21
N LYS A 555 61.13 -90.31 -8.37
CA LYS A 555 61.18 -88.86 -8.66
C LYS A 555 59.78 -88.26 -8.82
N LEU A 556 58.83 -89.00 -9.38
CA LEU A 556 57.42 -88.60 -9.44
C LEU A 556 56.81 -88.51 -8.03
N THR A 557 57.19 -89.41 -7.12
CA THR A 557 56.75 -89.40 -5.72
C THR A 557 57.31 -88.19 -4.96
N GLU A 558 58.61 -87.88 -5.12
CA GLU A 558 59.25 -86.67 -4.59
C GLU A 558 58.52 -85.40 -5.06
N LEU A 559 58.22 -85.31 -6.36
CA LEU A 559 57.54 -84.19 -6.99
C LEU A 559 56.07 -84.04 -6.53
N ASN A 560 55.35 -85.15 -6.34
CA ASN A 560 53.96 -85.11 -5.87
C ASN A 560 53.85 -84.67 -4.40
N ASN A 561 54.81 -85.05 -3.55
CA ASN A 561 54.88 -84.56 -2.16
C ASN A 561 55.12 -83.04 -2.11
N LEU A 562 56.00 -82.51 -2.98
CA LEU A 562 56.21 -81.06 -3.11
C LEU A 562 54.94 -80.34 -3.61
N LYS A 563 54.18 -80.93 -4.54
CA LYS A 563 52.89 -80.39 -5.01
C LYS A 563 51.83 -80.34 -3.90
N GLN A 564 51.75 -81.36 -3.03
CA GLN A 564 50.87 -81.32 -1.85
C GLN A 564 51.27 -80.21 -0.87
N ASN A 565 52.56 -80.04 -0.59
CA ASN A 565 53.05 -78.96 0.27
C ASN A 565 52.73 -77.57 -0.31
N LEU A 566 52.91 -77.38 -1.62
CA LEU A 566 52.50 -76.16 -2.33
C LEU A 566 50.99 -75.90 -2.22
N ALA A 567 50.15 -76.93 -2.30
CA ALA A 567 48.70 -76.78 -2.15
C ALA A 567 48.33 -76.32 -0.72
N ALA A 568 48.95 -76.91 0.31
CA ALA A 568 48.74 -76.52 1.70
C ALA A 568 49.18 -75.06 1.96
N LEU A 569 50.39 -74.68 1.52
CA LEU A 569 50.91 -73.31 1.64
C LEU A 569 50.07 -72.30 0.83
N SER A 570 49.54 -72.70 -0.33
CA SER A 570 48.62 -71.88 -1.12
C SER A 570 47.31 -71.60 -0.38
N GLN A 571 46.76 -72.58 0.34
CA GLN A 571 45.56 -72.38 1.17
C GLN A 571 45.84 -71.47 2.37
N THR A 572 46.98 -71.65 3.05
CA THR A 572 47.42 -70.75 4.12
C THR A 572 47.51 -69.30 3.62
N ALA A 573 48.15 -69.08 2.47
CA ALA A 573 48.30 -67.76 1.85
C ALA A 573 46.95 -67.13 1.43
N VAL A 574 45.94 -67.92 1.06
CA VAL A 574 44.57 -67.42 0.84
C VAL A 574 43.92 -67.00 2.16
N ASN A 575 44.06 -67.81 3.21
CA ASN A 575 43.48 -67.54 4.52
C ASN A 575 44.08 -66.26 5.15
N THR A 576 45.40 -66.07 5.07
CA THR A 576 46.07 -64.84 5.54
C THR A 576 45.70 -63.62 4.71
N GLN A 577 45.50 -63.76 3.40
CA GLN A 577 45.07 -62.65 2.54
C GLN A 577 43.65 -62.18 2.88
N ILE A 578 42.75 -63.09 3.26
CA ILE A 578 41.42 -62.76 3.80
C ILE A 578 41.57 -62.02 5.14
N ALA A 579 42.36 -62.57 6.08
CA ALA A 579 42.58 -61.94 7.39
C ALA A 579 43.18 -60.53 7.28
N TYR A 580 44.18 -60.33 6.42
CA TYR A 580 44.75 -59.02 6.08
C TYR A 580 43.68 -58.04 5.60
N THR A 581 42.83 -58.47 4.66
CA THR A 581 41.79 -57.61 4.06
C THR A 581 40.74 -57.21 5.09
N SER A 582 40.34 -58.14 5.98
CA SER A 582 39.44 -57.84 7.10
C SER A 582 40.08 -56.91 8.13
N ALA A 583 41.33 -57.14 8.51
CA ALA A 583 42.05 -56.31 9.48
C ALA A 583 42.29 -54.88 8.95
N LYS A 584 42.65 -54.73 7.66
CA LYS A 584 42.75 -53.41 7.02
C LYS A 584 41.41 -52.68 7.04
N THR A 585 40.32 -53.37 6.70
CA THR A 585 38.97 -52.79 6.71
C THR A 585 38.59 -52.27 8.11
N ALA A 586 38.89 -53.04 9.16
CA ALA A 586 38.66 -52.62 10.54
C ALA A 586 39.55 -51.42 10.95
N TYR A 587 40.82 -51.40 10.54
CA TYR A 587 41.73 -50.27 10.75
C TYR A 587 41.25 -48.99 10.05
N ASP A 588 40.88 -49.06 8.78
CA ASP A 588 40.37 -47.91 8.01
C ASP A 588 39.10 -47.34 8.67
N GLN A 589 38.18 -48.21 9.09
CA GLN A 589 36.94 -47.81 9.78
C GLN A 589 37.19 -47.19 11.15
N ALA A 590 38.06 -47.78 11.97
CA ALA A 590 38.36 -47.28 13.32
C ALA A 590 39.05 -45.90 13.29
N ASN A 591 39.99 -45.71 12.37
CA ASN A 591 40.65 -44.41 12.18
C ASN A 591 39.69 -43.35 11.63
N LYS A 592 38.75 -43.73 10.75
CA LYS A 592 37.69 -42.81 10.32
C LYS A 592 36.80 -42.40 11.51
N GLN A 593 36.33 -43.35 12.32
CA GLN A 593 35.50 -43.03 13.51
C GLN A 593 36.25 -42.11 14.51
N LEU A 594 37.55 -42.33 14.72
CA LEU A 594 38.38 -41.45 15.52
C LEU A 594 38.47 -40.03 14.93
N LYS A 595 38.68 -39.91 13.61
CA LYS A 595 38.72 -38.62 12.89
C LYS A 595 37.37 -37.89 12.98
N ASP A 596 36.27 -38.59 12.70
CA ASP A 596 34.91 -38.04 12.74
C ASP A 596 34.58 -37.50 14.15
N ILE A 597 35.02 -38.18 15.22
CA ILE A 597 34.87 -37.70 16.61
C ILE A 597 35.75 -36.48 16.90
N GLN A 598 36.99 -36.45 16.41
CA GLN A 598 37.89 -35.29 16.58
C GLN A 598 37.33 -34.04 15.90
N ASP A 599 36.84 -34.17 14.66
CA ASP A 599 36.23 -33.07 13.92
C ASP A 599 34.93 -32.58 14.60
N GLN A 600 34.11 -33.49 15.15
CA GLN A 600 32.92 -33.14 15.92
C GLN A 600 33.25 -32.41 17.23
N ILE A 601 34.33 -32.78 17.93
CA ILE A 601 34.81 -32.06 19.13
C ILE A 601 35.21 -30.63 18.76
N SER A 602 35.93 -30.44 17.66
CA SER A 602 36.32 -29.12 17.15
C SER A 602 35.11 -28.27 16.79
N SER A 603 34.11 -28.84 16.11
CA SER A 603 32.86 -28.15 15.75
C SER A 603 32.04 -27.76 16.99
N ASN A 604 31.80 -28.69 17.91
CA ASN A 604 31.07 -28.43 19.16
C ASN A 604 31.75 -27.33 19.99
N LYS A 605 33.09 -27.31 20.03
CA LYS A 605 33.84 -26.25 20.71
C LYS A 605 33.65 -24.89 20.02
N GLN A 606 33.68 -24.82 18.70
CA GLN A 606 33.47 -23.56 17.97
C GLN A 606 32.07 -22.97 18.22
N VAL A 607 31.03 -23.81 18.28
CA VAL A 607 29.67 -23.38 18.67
C VAL A 607 29.66 -22.85 20.09
N LEU A 608 30.20 -23.62 21.05
CA LEU A 608 30.26 -23.23 22.47
C LEU A 608 31.03 -21.92 22.68
N ASP A 609 32.15 -21.70 22.00
CA ASP A 609 32.93 -20.45 22.09
C ASP A 609 32.14 -19.25 21.51
N THR A 610 31.35 -19.48 20.46
CA THR A 610 30.49 -18.46 19.83
C THR A 610 29.34 -18.04 20.74
N ASP A 611 28.62 -19.01 21.31
CA ASP A 611 27.47 -18.74 22.18
C ASP A 611 27.91 -18.13 23.52
N ASN A 612 29.08 -18.51 24.05
CA ASN A 612 29.69 -17.82 25.19
C ASN A 612 30.05 -16.35 24.87
N ALA A 613 30.52 -16.05 23.66
CA ALA A 613 30.80 -14.67 23.25
C ALA A 613 29.52 -13.83 23.15
N LYS A 614 28.43 -14.39 22.59
CA LYS A 614 27.13 -13.71 22.52
C LYS A 614 26.48 -13.53 23.90
N MET A 615 26.56 -14.54 24.77
CA MET A 615 26.11 -14.44 26.18
C MET A 615 26.90 -13.36 26.94
N LYS A 616 28.22 -13.27 26.75
CA LYS A 616 29.06 -12.23 27.35
C LYS A 616 28.66 -10.83 26.89
N GLN A 617 28.35 -10.66 25.60
CA GLN A 617 27.89 -9.37 25.05
C GLN A 617 26.53 -8.98 25.65
N LEU A 618 25.53 -9.88 25.62
CA LEU A 618 24.21 -9.65 26.22
C LEU A 618 24.29 -9.31 27.72
N LYS A 619 25.26 -9.87 28.46
CA LYS A 619 25.50 -9.54 29.87
C LYS A 619 26.00 -8.10 30.07
N GLN A 620 26.71 -7.53 29.10
CA GLN A 620 27.13 -6.13 29.10
C GLN A 620 25.99 -5.22 28.65
N ASP A 621 25.24 -5.62 27.62
CA ASP A 621 24.07 -4.89 27.13
C ASP A 621 23.01 -4.73 28.22
N LEU A 622 22.69 -5.82 28.95
CA LEU A 622 21.81 -5.81 30.13
C LEU A 622 22.27 -4.88 31.26
N ALA A 623 23.57 -4.62 31.41
CA ALA A 623 24.05 -3.65 32.38
C ALA A 623 23.78 -2.21 31.91
N ASN A 624 24.01 -1.93 30.62
CA ASN A 624 23.74 -0.64 30.01
C ASN A 624 22.23 -0.33 30.02
N ASP A 625 21.39 -1.28 29.61
CA ASP A 625 19.93 -1.14 29.55
C ASP A 625 19.33 -0.91 30.94
N LYS A 626 19.86 -1.57 31.97
CA LYS A 626 19.46 -1.37 33.37
C LYS A 626 19.76 0.04 33.87
N ASP A 627 20.92 0.60 33.52
CA ASP A 627 21.24 1.99 33.85
C ASP A 627 20.44 2.99 32.99
N ALA A 628 20.14 2.67 31.72
CA ALA A 628 19.24 3.46 30.87
C ALA A 628 17.82 3.52 31.45
N MET A 629 17.24 2.37 31.82
CA MET A 629 15.94 2.25 32.49
C MET A 629 15.90 3.06 33.80
N LYS A 630 16.96 2.97 34.63
CA LYS A 630 17.10 3.76 35.86
C LYS A 630 17.13 5.27 35.58
N ASN A 631 17.87 5.70 34.55
CA ASN A 631 18.00 7.10 34.18
C ASN A 631 16.69 7.67 33.58
N ALA A 632 16.01 6.91 32.72
CA ALA A 632 14.69 7.27 32.19
C ALA A 632 13.65 7.41 33.30
N LYS A 633 13.62 6.45 34.24
CA LYS A 633 12.77 6.53 35.42
C LYS A 633 13.06 7.76 36.28
N GLN A 634 14.34 8.06 36.54
CA GLN A 634 14.73 9.25 37.31
C GLN A 634 14.27 10.55 36.61
N ALA A 635 14.45 10.65 35.28
CA ALA A 635 14.02 11.81 34.51
C ALA A 635 12.49 12.01 34.53
N LEU A 636 11.72 10.92 34.44
CA LEU A 636 10.26 10.93 34.61
C LEU A 636 9.84 11.32 36.03
N ASP A 637 10.45 10.73 37.06
CA ASP A 637 10.15 11.03 38.46
C ASP A 637 10.49 12.49 38.82
N ASP A 638 11.55 13.08 38.28
CA ASP A 638 11.91 14.49 38.49
C ASP A 638 11.02 15.46 37.69
N PHE A 639 10.71 15.15 36.43
CA PHE A 639 9.74 15.92 35.66
C PHE A 639 8.36 15.94 36.33
N ASN A 640 7.90 14.82 36.88
CA ASN A 640 6.60 14.75 37.56
C ASN A 640 6.54 15.66 38.80
N LYS A 641 7.65 15.81 39.55
CA LYS A 641 7.74 16.76 40.68
C LYS A 641 7.67 18.22 40.19
N GLU A 642 8.42 18.57 39.15
CA GLU A 642 8.41 19.91 38.55
C GLU A 642 7.01 20.26 38.02
N ASN A 643 6.39 19.34 37.28
CA ASN A 643 5.07 19.52 36.69
C ASN A 643 3.97 19.63 37.77
N GLN A 644 4.07 18.89 38.89
CA GLN A 644 3.14 19.03 40.02
C GLN A 644 3.19 20.44 40.64
N ILE A 645 4.36 21.06 40.72
CA ILE A 645 4.52 22.45 41.19
C ILE A 645 3.87 23.43 40.20
N LEU A 646 4.08 23.23 38.89
CA LEU A 646 3.49 24.08 37.85
C LEU A 646 1.95 23.98 37.81
N VAL A 647 1.39 22.77 37.95
CA VAL A 647 -0.06 22.55 38.09
C VAL A 647 -0.62 23.26 39.33
N SER A 648 0.11 23.25 40.44
CA SER A 648 -0.29 23.93 41.69
C SER A 648 -0.27 25.46 41.55
N ASP A 649 0.75 26.02 40.89
CA ASP A 649 0.86 27.44 40.55
C ASP A 649 -0.28 27.90 39.63
N TYR A 650 -0.60 27.11 38.60
CA TYR A 650 -1.75 27.36 37.74
C TYR A 650 -3.08 27.35 38.51
N GLN A 651 -3.33 26.34 39.34
CA GLN A 651 -4.57 26.24 40.14
C GLN A 651 -4.73 27.44 41.09
N ALA A 652 -3.66 27.89 41.73
CA ALA A 652 -3.68 29.08 42.57
C ALA A 652 -4.04 30.35 41.78
N LYS A 653 -3.46 30.54 40.59
CA LYS A 653 -3.72 31.70 39.72
C LYS A 653 -5.11 31.67 39.09
N ALA A 654 -5.58 30.50 38.66
CA ALA A 654 -6.95 30.33 38.15
C ALA A 654 -8.00 30.65 39.22
N LYS A 655 -7.73 30.34 40.50
CA LYS A 655 -8.59 30.75 41.62
C LYS A 655 -8.64 32.28 41.80
N VAL A 656 -7.51 32.97 41.67
CA VAL A 656 -7.45 34.45 41.71
C VAL A 656 -8.23 35.04 40.53
N ALA A 657 -7.99 34.55 39.30
CA ALA A 657 -8.72 35.00 38.12
C ALA A 657 -10.23 34.86 38.29
N LYS A 658 -10.71 33.71 38.78
CA LYS A 658 -12.13 33.52 39.11
C LYS A 658 -12.63 34.57 40.13
N GLN A 659 -11.88 34.84 41.19
CA GLN A 659 -12.28 35.82 42.20
C GLN A 659 -12.39 37.23 41.61
N GLU A 660 -11.53 37.62 40.67
CA GLU A 660 -11.63 38.91 40.00
C GLU A 660 -12.80 38.98 39.00
N HIS A 661 -13.17 37.87 38.35
CA HIS A 661 -14.43 37.73 37.61
C HIS A 661 -15.65 37.88 38.53
N ASP A 662 -15.70 37.17 39.67
CA ASP A 662 -16.79 37.27 40.65
C ASP A 662 -16.94 38.73 41.18
N ASN A 663 -15.82 39.43 41.38
CA ASN A 663 -15.78 40.86 41.72
C ASN A 663 -16.35 41.77 40.62
N LEU A 664 -15.94 41.54 39.36
CA LEU A 664 -16.41 42.29 38.19
C LEU A 664 -17.92 42.11 37.97
N ASP A 665 -18.43 40.89 38.15
CA ASP A 665 -19.83 40.54 37.98
C ASP A 665 -20.71 41.22 39.04
N SER A 666 -20.20 41.40 40.25
CA SER A 666 -20.83 42.16 41.34
C SER A 666 -20.87 43.67 41.07
N LEU A 667 -19.75 44.26 40.61
CA LEU A 667 -19.70 45.67 40.21
C LEU A 667 -20.58 45.96 38.99
N THR A 668 -20.67 45.03 38.04
CA THR A 668 -21.53 45.16 36.84
C THR A 668 -23.02 45.24 37.22
N LYS A 669 -23.48 44.40 38.16
CA LYS A 669 -24.85 44.48 38.70
C LYS A 669 -25.08 45.78 39.47
N THR A 670 -24.09 46.24 40.22
CA THR A 670 -24.16 47.52 40.95
C THR A 670 -24.23 48.72 40.00
N ALA A 671 -23.46 48.72 38.91
CA ALA A 671 -23.47 49.74 37.88
C ALA A 671 -24.83 49.81 37.17
N ALA A 672 -25.42 48.66 36.82
CA ALA A 672 -26.75 48.58 36.21
C ALA A 672 -27.84 49.18 37.14
N ASN A 673 -27.83 48.83 38.43
CA ASN A 673 -28.77 49.38 39.40
C ASN A 673 -28.61 50.91 39.57
N LYS A 674 -27.37 51.42 39.62
CA LYS A 674 -27.12 52.87 39.68
C LYS A 674 -27.50 53.60 38.39
N LYS A 675 -27.37 52.94 37.23
CA LYS A 675 -27.83 53.48 35.93
C LYS A 675 -29.36 53.61 35.90
N GLN A 676 -30.08 52.59 36.35
CA GLN A 676 -31.54 52.64 36.45
C GLN A 676 -32.00 53.80 37.34
N ILE A 677 -31.42 53.97 38.53
CA ILE A 677 -31.75 55.07 39.46
C ILE A 677 -31.50 56.46 38.82
N LEU A 678 -30.42 56.61 38.05
CA LEU A 678 -30.13 57.82 37.29
C LEU A 678 -31.20 58.10 36.21
N ASP A 679 -31.59 57.07 35.45
CA ASP A 679 -32.57 57.22 34.37
C ASP A 679 -33.99 57.49 34.90
N GLU A 680 -34.37 56.86 36.01
CA GLU A 680 -35.62 57.16 36.75
C GLU A 680 -35.61 58.60 37.29
N ALA A 681 -34.51 59.04 37.90
CA ALA A 681 -34.39 60.41 38.39
C ALA A 681 -34.46 61.46 37.27
N ALA A 682 -33.84 61.21 36.12
CA ALA A 682 -33.89 62.09 34.95
C ALA A 682 -35.28 62.14 34.28
N ALA A 683 -36.01 61.02 34.27
CA ALA A 683 -37.39 60.98 33.80
C ALA A 683 -38.32 61.83 34.70
N GLU A 684 -38.19 61.72 36.02
CA GLU A 684 -38.99 62.52 36.96
C GLU A 684 -38.59 64.02 36.92
N GLN A 685 -37.32 64.36 36.69
CA GLN A 685 -36.91 65.74 36.43
C GLN A 685 -37.63 66.33 35.22
N THR A 686 -37.67 65.60 34.11
CA THR A 686 -38.33 66.03 32.87
C THR A 686 -39.84 66.28 33.12
N LYS A 687 -40.46 65.47 33.96
CA LYS A 687 -41.86 65.62 34.39
C LYS A 687 -42.08 66.85 35.30
N LEU A 688 -41.17 67.12 36.23
CA LEU A 688 -41.22 68.33 37.08
C LEU A 688 -40.97 69.62 36.29
N ASP A 689 -40.01 69.63 35.36
CA ASP A 689 -39.72 70.77 34.49
C ASP A 689 -40.94 71.12 33.61
N ASN A 690 -41.63 70.12 33.06
CA ASN A 690 -42.87 70.32 32.30
C ASN A 690 -44.00 70.90 33.17
N LEU A 691 -44.23 70.35 34.37
CA LEU A 691 -45.27 70.85 35.30
C LEU A 691 -45.01 72.29 35.75
N ALA A 692 -43.75 72.68 35.95
CA ALA A 692 -43.39 74.07 36.27
C ALA A 692 -43.74 75.02 35.11
N LYS A 693 -43.46 74.62 33.86
CA LYS A 693 -43.79 75.38 32.65
C LYS A 693 -45.30 75.52 32.44
N GLU A 694 -46.06 74.43 32.58
CA GLU A 694 -47.53 74.45 32.49
C GLU A 694 -48.16 75.38 33.55
N ALA A 695 -47.62 75.39 34.77
CA ALA A 695 -48.08 76.27 35.84
C ALA A 695 -47.76 77.76 35.55
N GLU A 696 -46.59 78.08 34.98
CA GLU A 696 -46.25 79.44 34.56
C GLU A 696 -47.16 79.94 33.41
N GLU A 697 -47.48 79.07 32.45
CA GLU A 697 -48.44 79.38 31.39
C GLU A 697 -49.84 79.67 31.96
N ALA A 698 -50.30 78.89 32.93
CA ALA A 698 -51.56 79.14 33.64
C ALA A 698 -51.57 80.48 34.41
N VAL A 699 -50.46 80.85 35.07
CA VAL A 699 -50.29 82.16 35.70
C VAL A 699 -50.44 83.30 34.68
N ASN A 700 -49.81 83.16 33.51
CA ASN A 700 -49.84 84.18 32.46
C ASN A 700 -51.25 84.30 31.83
N THR A 701 -51.96 83.19 31.64
CA THR A 701 -53.39 83.20 31.26
C THR A 701 -54.25 83.92 32.31
N ALA A 702 -54.04 83.64 33.61
CA ALA A 702 -54.79 84.30 34.68
C ALA A 702 -54.56 85.83 34.73
N LYS A 703 -53.32 86.28 34.46
CA LYS A 703 -52.95 87.71 34.33
C LYS A 703 -53.65 88.38 33.14
N GLN A 704 -53.82 87.70 32.00
CA GLN A 704 -54.56 88.23 30.85
C GLN A 704 -56.06 88.45 31.14
N VAL A 705 -56.69 87.56 31.93
CA VAL A 705 -58.09 87.73 32.34
C VAL A 705 -58.28 88.95 33.24
N LEU A 706 -57.36 89.18 34.18
CA LEU A 706 -57.38 90.39 35.04
C LEU A 706 -57.35 91.68 34.21
N ALA A 707 -56.47 91.75 33.20
CA ALA A 707 -56.36 92.91 32.32
C ALA A 707 -57.66 93.19 31.53
N LYS A 708 -58.41 92.15 31.13
CA LYS A 708 -59.72 92.31 30.48
C LYS A 708 -60.74 92.98 31.41
N HIS A 709 -60.87 92.50 32.65
CA HIS A 709 -61.79 93.10 33.63
C HIS A 709 -61.41 94.54 33.97
N GLN A 710 -60.12 94.83 34.13
CA GLN A 710 -59.61 96.19 34.39
C GLN A 710 -59.92 97.16 33.25
N ASN A 711 -59.69 96.77 32.00
CA ASN A 711 -60.01 97.60 30.83
C ASN A 711 -61.53 97.88 30.72
N HIS A 712 -62.37 96.88 31.03
CA HIS A 712 -63.82 97.03 31.00
C HIS A 712 -64.33 97.99 32.09
N LEU A 713 -63.78 97.93 33.30
CA LEU A 713 -64.10 98.88 34.39
C LEU A 713 -63.82 100.34 34.00
N VAL A 714 -62.73 100.58 33.26
CA VAL A 714 -62.39 101.93 32.76
C VAL A 714 -63.41 102.41 31.73
N ALA A 715 -63.81 101.56 30.79
CA ALA A 715 -64.82 101.89 29.78
C ALA A 715 -66.18 102.24 30.40
N LEU A 716 -66.66 101.45 31.36
CA LEU A 716 -67.94 101.69 32.04
C LEU A 716 -67.92 103.00 32.85
N LYS A 717 -66.81 103.31 33.52
CA LYS A 717 -66.65 104.58 34.27
C LYS A 717 -66.60 105.81 33.37
N GLN A 718 -66.13 105.69 32.12
CA GLN A 718 -66.20 106.78 31.15
C GLN A 718 -67.63 107.03 30.68
N ALA A 719 -68.33 105.98 30.24
CA ALA A 719 -69.70 106.10 29.71
C ALA A 719 -70.69 106.73 30.73
N LEU A 720 -70.53 106.43 32.02
CA LEU A 720 -71.35 107.00 33.09
C LEU A 720 -71.10 108.51 33.30
N ASN A 721 -69.88 108.99 33.08
CA ASN A 721 -69.57 110.43 33.09
C ASN A 721 -70.20 111.13 31.87
N ASP A 722 -70.11 110.50 30.69
CA ASP A 722 -70.65 111.05 29.44
C ASP A 722 -72.18 111.18 29.52
N GLN A 723 -72.87 110.17 30.07
CA GLN A 723 -74.31 110.20 30.41
C GLN A 723 -74.66 111.37 31.33
N THR A 724 -73.88 111.56 32.40
CA THR A 724 -74.10 112.64 33.39
C THR A 724 -73.94 114.03 32.74
N ALA A 725 -72.99 114.18 31.81
CA ALA A 725 -72.81 115.42 31.06
C ALA A 725 -73.98 115.70 30.11
N SER A 726 -74.46 114.69 29.37
CA SER A 726 -75.58 114.84 28.44
C SER A 726 -76.91 115.17 29.12
N GLN A 727 -77.19 114.62 30.31
CA GLN A 727 -78.40 114.97 31.06
C GLN A 727 -78.44 116.47 31.41
N LYS A 728 -77.32 117.00 31.93
CA LYS A 728 -77.22 118.40 32.34
C LYS A 728 -77.41 119.37 31.17
N ASP A 729 -76.90 119.04 29.97
CA ASP A 729 -77.07 119.90 28.80
C ASP A 729 -78.55 120.02 28.39
N TYR A 730 -79.30 118.91 28.44
CA TYR A 730 -80.72 118.87 28.09
C TYR A 730 -81.58 119.69 29.06
N ASP A 731 -81.37 119.51 30.37
CA ASP A 731 -82.10 120.21 31.42
C ASP A 731 -81.97 121.75 31.28
N GLU A 732 -80.79 122.24 30.88
CA GLU A 732 -80.55 123.66 30.61
C GLU A 732 -81.27 124.20 29.36
N LYS A 733 -81.48 123.38 28.32
CA LYS A 733 -82.19 123.83 27.10
C LYS A 733 -83.71 123.78 27.26
N ALA A 734 -84.24 122.79 27.98
CA ALA A 734 -85.67 122.70 28.27
C ALA A 734 -86.17 123.98 28.96
N LYS A 735 -85.45 124.45 29.99
CA LYS A 735 -85.80 125.68 30.73
C LYS A 735 -85.85 126.96 29.89
N LEU A 736 -85.05 127.05 28.82
CA LEU A 736 -85.05 128.22 27.92
C LEU A 736 -86.33 128.31 27.07
N VAL A 737 -86.95 127.18 26.75
CA VAL A 737 -88.24 127.12 26.03
C VAL A 737 -89.36 127.67 26.91
N ASP A 738 -89.39 127.31 28.20
CA ASP A 738 -90.38 127.82 29.16
C ASP A 738 -90.28 129.34 29.33
N GLU A 739 -89.07 129.88 29.48
CA GLU A 739 -88.85 131.32 29.66
C GLU A 739 -89.28 132.17 28.45
N LEU A 740 -89.11 131.65 27.23
CA LEU A 740 -89.55 132.33 26.00
C LEU A 740 -91.07 132.21 25.77
N THR A 741 -91.68 131.09 26.14
CA THR A 741 -93.14 130.87 26.01
C THR A 741 -93.93 131.91 26.79
N ASN A 742 -93.50 132.23 28.01
CA ASN A 742 -94.19 133.20 28.87
C ASN A 742 -94.14 134.63 28.27
N LYS A 743 -92.98 135.07 27.76
CA LYS A 743 -92.82 136.42 27.17
C LYS A 743 -93.69 136.68 25.96
N LEU A 744 -93.93 135.67 25.11
CA LEU A 744 -94.82 135.80 23.96
C LEU A 744 -96.26 136.12 24.40
N THR A 745 -96.69 135.60 25.55
CA THR A 745 -98.03 135.82 26.11
C THR A 745 -98.19 137.27 26.61
N ASP A 746 -97.17 137.83 27.27
CA ASP A 746 -97.22 139.20 27.80
C ASP A 746 -97.38 140.24 26.68
N GLU A 747 -96.59 140.15 25.61
CA GLU A 747 -96.61 141.15 24.52
C GLU A 747 -97.88 141.11 23.66
N GLN A 748 -98.57 139.97 23.62
CA GLN A 748 -99.89 139.84 22.97
C GLN A 748 -100.98 140.61 23.73
N ASN A 749 -100.93 140.65 25.07
CA ASN A 749 -101.89 141.42 25.86
C ASN A 749 -101.73 142.93 25.65
N ASN A 750 -100.49 143.42 25.57
CA ASN A 750 -100.17 144.82 25.31
C ASN A 750 -100.76 145.31 23.97
N LEU A 751 -100.77 144.46 22.93
CA LEU A 751 -101.30 144.81 21.60
C LEU A 751 -102.81 145.09 21.64
N SER A 752 -103.57 144.30 22.40
CA SER A 752 -105.02 144.49 22.55
C SER A 752 -105.33 145.87 23.17
N GLN A 753 -104.60 146.23 24.23
CA GLN A 753 -104.84 147.47 24.97
C GLN A 753 -104.46 148.73 24.17
N ALA A 754 -103.55 148.62 23.19
CA ALA A 754 -103.27 149.72 22.27
C ALA A 754 -104.42 149.96 21.26
N SER A 755 -105.21 148.93 20.93
CA SER A 755 -106.35 149.04 20.01
C SER A 755 -107.53 149.81 20.64
N ASP A 756 -107.90 149.48 21.88
CA ASP A 756 -109.04 150.11 22.59
C ASP A 756 -108.93 151.64 22.72
N ASN A 757 -107.70 152.16 22.82
CA ASN A 757 -107.43 153.59 22.98
C ASN A 757 -107.64 154.40 21.69
N LEU A 758 -107.49 153.78 20.52
CA LEU A 758 -107.77 154.43 19.22
C LEU A 758 -109.27 154.67 19.05
N ASP A 759 -110.07 153.67 19.41
CA ASP A 759 -111.52 153.65 19.26
C ASP A 759 -112.26 154.69 20.13
N GLN A 760 -111.62 155.15 21.21
CA GLN A 760 -112.14 156.22 22.08
C GLN A 760 -111.85 157.63 21.54
N ALA A 761 -110.70 157.84 20.88
CA ALA A 761 -110.30 159.15 20.39
C ALA A 761 -111.18 159.64 19.23
N GLN A 762 -111.66 158.72 18.38
CA GLN A 762 -112.54 159.02 17.25
C GLN A 762 -113.87 159.62 17.70
N LYS A 763 -114.54 158.99 18.67
CA LYS A 763 -115.91 159.31 19.13
C LYS A 763 -116.06 160.70 19.76
N LEU A 764 -114.96 161.36 20.15
CA LEU A 764 -114.96 162.72 20.69
C LEU A 764 -114.98 163.81 19.62
N VAL A 765 -114.68 163.49 18.36
CA VAL A 765 -114.74 164.44 17.23
C VAL A 765 -116.20 164.66 16.81
N ASP A 766 -116.98 163.58 16.75
CA ASP A 766 -118.32 163.56 16.14
C ASP A 766 -119.36 164.34 16.97
N LEU A 767 -119.20 164.36 18.30
CA LEU A 767 -120.13 165.02 19.24
C LEU A 767 -120.12 166.56 19.14
N ALA A 768 -119.12 167.16 18.49
CA ALA A 768 -118.95 168.62 18.42
C ALA A 768 -119.84 169.32 17.37
N ASN A 769 -120.51 168.57 16.48
CA ASN A 769 -121.10 169.10 15.24
C ASN A 769 -122.64 169.05 15.13
N SER A 770 -123.36 168.52 16.12
CA SER A 770 -124.76 168.03 15.95
C SER A 770 -125.85 168.71 16.79
N GLN A 771 -125.86 170.05 16.84
CA GLN A 771 -127.07 170.84 17.15
C GLN A 771 -127.18 172.01 16.15
N ALA A 772 -128.25 172.18 15.35
CA ALA A 772 -129.51 171.43 15.31
C ALA A 772 -130.10 171.34 13.89
N ASN A 773 -130.76 170.22 13.59
CA ASN A 773 -131.94 170.13 12.71
C ASN A 773 -132.68 168.79 12.93
N GLU A 774 -133.80 168.58 12.22
CA GLU A 774 -134.83 167.57 12.53
C GLU A 774 -134.85 166.33 11.60
N ASN A 775 -135.65 165.33 12.01
CA ASN A 775 -136.42 164.32 11.24
C ASN A 775 -135.74 163.09 10.58
N ASP A 776 -136.34 161.93 10.91
CA ASP A 776 -136.76 160.76 10.09
C ASP A 776 -135.93 160.17 8.93
N GLU A 777 -135.90 158.81 8.93
CA GLU A 777 -135.78 157.88 7.78
C GLU A 777 -134.44 157.91 6.97
N ASP A 778 -133.96 156.86 6.29
CA ASP A 778 -134.44 155.47 6.07
C ASP A 778 -133.24 154.50 5.84
N SER A 779 -133.54 153.20 5.67
CA SER A 779 -132.94 152.21 4.74
C SER A 779 -131.40 151.99 4.60
N GLU A 780 -131.00 150.70 4.66
CA GLU A 780 -130.11 150.02 3.66
C GLU A 780 -128.61 150.42 3.57
N ASP A 781 -127.65 149.58 3.15
CA ASP A 781 -127.63 148.15 2.77
C ASP A 781 -126.20 147.54 2.89
N THR A 782 -126.04 146.23 2.60
CA THR A 782 -124.85 145.57 1.99
C THR A 782 -123.52 145.50 2.78
N GLU A 783 -122.62 144.51 2.65
CA GLU A 783 -122.61 143.18 1.99
C GLU A 783 -121.37 142.34 2.44
N VAL A 784 -121.23 141.08 1.95
CA VAL A 784 -119.95 140.42 1.51
C VAL A 784 -118.88 140.09 2.59
N ILE A 785 -118.27 138.88 2.67
CA ILE A 785 -118.48 137.59 1.96
C ILE A 785 -117.96 136.39 2.81
N LEU A 786 -118.29 135.17 2.37
CA LEU A 786 -117.85 133.85 2.87
C LEU A 786 -116.42 133.48 2.32
N PRO A 787 -115.95 132.23 2.08
CA PRO A 787 -116.35 130.88 2.55
C PRO A 787 -115.16 129.93 2.94
N GLU A 788 -115.48 128.65 3.24
CA GLU A 788 -114.90 127.36 2.72
C GLU A 788 -113.37 127.03 2.78
N GLN A 789 -112.98 125.80 3.18
CA GLN A 789 -112.46 124.64 2.37
C GLN A 789 -110.97 124.79 1.89
N ASP A 790 -110.22 123.76 1.44
CA ASP A 790 -110.47 122.31 1.41
C ASP A 790 -109.19 121.45 1.61
N SER A 791 -109.42 120.14 1.79
CA SER A 791 -108.72 118.91 1.34
C SER A 791 -107.31 118.87 0.69
N GLN A 792 -106.80 117.63 0.58
CA GLN A 792 -105.91 117.12 -0.50
C GLN A 792 -104.40 117.50 -0.44
N ASP A 793 -103.43 116.69 -0.94
CA ASP A 793 -103.42 115.27 -1.37
C ASP A 793 -101.96 114.72 -1.38
N GLU A 794 -101.76 113.47 -1.85
CA GLU A 794 -100.59 113.01 -2.67
C GLU A 794 -99.15 112.97 -2.05
N GLN A 795 -98.13 112.27 -2.59
CA GLN A 795 -98.00 110.99 -3.32
C GLN A 795 -96.50 110.57 -3.42
N LEU A 796 -96.20 109.29 -3.75
CA LEU A 796 -94.89 108.78 -4.25
C LEU A 796 -93.67 108.96 -3.32
N GLY A 797 -92.47 108.41 -3.54
CA GLY A 797 -91.91 107.35 -4.43
C GLY A 797 -90.48 107.08 -3.94
N GLU A 798 -90.02 105.84 -3.68
CA GLU A 798 -89.51 104.82 -4.61
C GLU A 798 -88.07 105.09 -5.12
N GLU A 799 -87.28 104.02 -5.35
CA GLU A 799 -85.86 103.98 -5.80
C GLU A 799 -84.79 104.54 -4.84
N SER A 800 -83.47 104.30 -4.98
CA SER A 800 -82.63 103.15 -5.43
C SER A 800 -81.16 103.48 -5.01
N ASN A 801 -80.08 102.67 -5.01
CA ASN A 801 -79.65 101.30 -5.42
C ASN A 801 -78.76 100.75 -4.24
N ASN A 802 -78.46 99.47 -3.97
CA ASN A 802 -78.02 98.27 -4.73
C ASN A 802 -76.47 98.08 -4.82
N ASP A 803 -76.06 96.86 -5.19
CA ASP A 803 -74.70 96.27 -5.34
C ASP A 803 -73.99 95.89 -4.02
N GLN A 804 -73.92 94.61 -3.60
CA GLN A 804 -73.40 93.36 -4.20
C GLN A 804 -71.88 93.12 -4.04
N PHE A 805 -71.50 92.08 -3.28
CA PHE A 805 -70.70 90.97 -3.80
C PHE A 805 -70.76 89.71 -2.91
N ILE A 806 -71.12 88.55 -3.48
CA ILE A 806 -70.95 87.21 -2.89
C ILE A 806 -70.61 86.24 -4.03
N VAL A 807 -69.50 85.49 -3.92
CA VAL A 807 -69.26 84.27 -4.70
C VAL A 807 -68.37 83.31 -3.90
N SER A 808 -68.70 82.01 -3.91
CA SER A 808 -67.80 80.84 -3.72
C SER A 808 -66.96 80.68 -2.44
N ASP A 809 -66.68 79.46 -1.95
CA ASP A 809 -67.35 78.15 -2.09
C ASP A 809 -66.76 77.16 -1.05
N ASP A 810 -67.35 75.97 -0.97
CA ASP A 810 -66.75 74.70 -0.59
C ASP A 810 -66.40 74.42 0.90
N SER A 811 -66.04 73.16 1.18
CA SER A 811 -66.80 72.41 2.17
C SER A 811 -66.04 71.42 3.08
N GLN A 812 -66.66 71.19 4.25
CA GLN A 812 -66.57 70.01 5.16
C GLN A 812 -65.24 69.22 5.27
N PRO A 813 -64.50 69.35 6.39
CA PRO A 813 -63.46 68.40 6.77
C PRO A 813 -64.02 67.25 7.65
N VAL A 814 -63.62 65.98 7.42
CA VAL A 814 -63.15 65.06 8.50
C VAL A 814 -62.61 63.70 8.01
N SER A 815 -61.53 63.28 8.70
CA SER A 815 -61.20 61.91 9.14
C SER A 815 -60.40 60.92 8.25
N ASN A 816 -59.47 60.25 8.96
CA ASN A 816 -58.93 58.90 8.78
C ASN A 816 -58.14 58.53 7.52
N ILE A 817 -56.80 58.52 7.67
CA ILE A 817 -55.87 57.77 6.81
C ILE A 817 -55.21 56.66 7.66
N SER A 818 -55.31 55.42 7.20
CA SER A 818 -54.56 54.28 7.73
C SER A 818 -53.48 53.89 6.72
N TYR A 819 -52.21 54.03 7.09
CA TYR A 819 -51.10 53.77 6.16
C TYR A 819 -50.81 52.27 6.00
N SER A 820 -50.50 51.87 4.76
CA SER A 820 -49.92 50.57 4.42
C SER A 820 -49.04 50.75 3.19
N VAL A 821 -47.72 50.77 3.41
CA VAL A 821 -46.72 51.07 2.36
C VAL A 821 -46.28 49.77 1.67
N LYS A 822 -46.24 49.79 0.34
CA LYS A 822 -45.60 48.77 -0.50
C LYS A 822 -44.23 49.26 -0.98
N ASP A 823 -43.37 48.32 -1.38
CA ASP A 823 -42.06 48.57 -1.97
C ASP A 823 -42.08 49.57 -3.14
N THR A 824 -41.01 50.35 -3.26
CA THR A 824 -40.11 50.26 -4.43
C THR A 824 -38.79 51.00 -4.21
N ASN A 825 -37.73 50.52 -4.87
CA ASN A 825 -36.37 51.08 -4.89
C ASN A 825 -36.05 51.49 -6.34
N PRO A 826 -35.37 52.62 -6.60
CA PRO A 826 -34.17 52.51 -7.45
C PRO A 826 -33.03 53.51 -7.18
N ALA A 827 -31.96 53.02 -6.53
CA ALA A 827 -30.57 52.95 -7.04
C ALA A 827 -29.71 54.22 -7.38
N LYS A 828 -28.38 53.97 -7.45
CA LYS A 828 -27.24 54.76 -8.01
C LYS A 828 -26.55 55.80 -7.09
N ASN A 829 -25.22 56.00 -7.10
CA ASN A 829 -24.06 55.20 -7.60
C ASN A 829 -22.71 55.82 -7.08
N TYR A 830 -21.56 55.17 -7.37
CA TYR A 830 -20.15 55.65 -7.25
C TYR A 830 -19.54 55.74 -5.82
N GLN A 831 -18.26 55.41 -5.53
CA GLN A 831 -17.16 54.69 -6.24
C GLN A 831 -16.51 53.67 -5.26
N ASN A 832 -15.94 52.54 -5.70
CA ASN A 832 -14.50 52.32 -6.00
C ASN A 832 -13.52 52.91 -4.94
N ASP A 833 -12.51 52.19 -4.44
CA ASP A 833 -11.63 51.25 -5.16
C ASP A 833 -11.28 49.93 -4.43
N SER A 834 -10.58 49.02 -5.13
CA SER A 834 -10.33 47.63 -4.69
C SER A 834 -8.88 47.35 -4.27
N HIS A 835 -8.70 46.54 -3.22
CA HIS A 835 -7.55 45.63 -3.08
C HIS A 835 -8.01 44.28 -2.51
N ARG A 836 -7.70 43.18 -3.21
CA ARG A 836 -7.99 41.80 -2.81
C ARG A 836 -6.75 41.13 -2.23
N ILE A 837 -6.89 40.51 -1.05
CA ILE A 837 -6.13 39.29 -0.71
C ILE A 837 -7.14 38.21 -0.28
N ILE A 838 -6.86 36.97 -0.64
CA ILE A 838 -7.78 35.83 -0.51
C ILE A 838 -7.58 35.13 0.82
N LEU A 839 -8.66 34.93 1.58
CA LEU A 839 -8.74 33.88 2.58
C LEU A 839 -9.89 32.93 2.27
N LYS A 840 -9.60 31.63 2.26
CA LYS A 840 -10.60 30.57 2.04
C LYS A 840 -11.55 30.51 3.24
N LYS A 841 -12.86 30.34 3.00
CA LYS A 841 -13.80 29.94 4.06
C LYS A 841 -13.43 28.56 4.58
N VAL A 842 -12.77 28.51 5.74
CA VAL A 842 -12.77 27.32 6.60
C VAL A 842 -13.96 27.48 7.56
N SER A 843 -14.88 26.53 7.53
CA SER A 843 -16.10 26.59 8.34
C SER A 843 -15.83 26.11 9.76
N ASN A 844 -15.59 27.04 10.70
CA ASN A 844 -15.49 26.74 12.13
C ASN A 844 -16.83 26.21 12.66
N LYS A 845 -16.98 24.88 12.70
CA LYS A 845 -18.12 24.20 13.30
C LYS A 845 -17.98 24.24 14.82
N LYS A 846 -18.88 24.95 15.51
CA LYS A 846 -18.90 25.03 16.98
C LYS A 846 -18.96 23.62 17.59
N ILE A 847 -18.08 23.36 18.56
CA ILE A 847 -18.16 22.18 19.43
C ILE A 847 -19.14 22.53 20.55
N ASN A 848 -20.33 21.91 20.52
CA ASN A 848 -21.31 22.01 21.60
C ASN A 848 -21.43 20.63 22.26
N ASN A 849 -21.10 20.53 23.55
CA ASN A 849 -21.31 19.30 24.32
C ASN A 849 -22.80 19.13 24.65
N TYR A 850 -23.50 18.31 23.87
CA TYR A 850 -24.83 17.80 24.16
C TYR A 850 -24.89 16.32 23.79
N ASN A 851 -25.47 15.49 24.65
CA ASN A 851 -25.73 14.09 24.35
C ASN A 851 -26.72 14.02 23.18
N GLN A 852 -26.35 13.31 22.12
CA GLN A 852 -27.19 13.12 20.95
C GLN A 852 -27.68 11.69 20.91
N THR A 853 -29.00 11.50 20.79
CA THR A 853 -29.61 10.22 20.45
C THR A 853 -29.17 9.83 19.05
N VAL A 854 -28.42 8.73 18.93
CA VAL A 854 -27.87 8.26 17.65
C VAL A 854 -28.12 6.76 17.54
N VAL A 855 -29.35 6.41 17.16
CA VAL A 855 -29.76 5.03 16.89
C VAL A 855 -29.09 4.55 15.61
N LYS A 856 -27.90 3.95 15.75
CA LYS A 856 -27.15 3.33 14.66
C LYS A 856 -26.58 1.97 15.10
N LYS A 857 -26.41 1.05 14.15
CA LYS A 857 -25.59 -0.14 14.40
C LYS A 857 -24.12 0.27 14.46
N VAL A 858 -23.39 -0.29 15.42
CA VAL A 858 -21.95 -0.14 15.61
C VAL A 858 -21.32 -1.52 15.70
N TYR A 859 -20.19 -1.73 15.02
CA TYR A 859 -19.50 -3.01 15.01
C TYR A 859 -18.17 -2.93 15.75
N VAL A 860 -17.92 -3.91 16.61
CA VAL A 860 -16.64 -4.11 17.31
C VAL A 860 -15.90 -5.23 16.58
N PRO A 861 -14.82 -4.93 15.82
CA PRO A 861 -14.04 -5.93 15.11
C PRO A 861 -13.29 -6.87 16.05
N VAL A 862 -12.64 -7.90 15.50
CA VAL A 862 -11.56 -8.60 16.22
C VAL A 862 -10.41 -7.62 16.41
N ILE A 863 -9.93 -7.47 17.64
CA ILE A 863 -8.82 -6.57 17.98
C ILE A 863 -7.56 -7.42 18.10
N ASN A 864 -6.45 -6.94 17.55
CA ASN A 864 -5.13 -7.61 17.50
C ASN A 864 -5.23 -9.10 17.08
N HIS A 865 -6.14 -9.37 16.13
CA HIS A 865 -6.43 -10.70 15.57
C HIS A 865 -6.75 -11.82 16.59
N ASN A 866 -7.12 -11.47 17.82
CA ASN A 866 -7.42 -12.40 18.90
C ASN A 866 -8.90 -12.33 19.28
N ARG A 867 -9.67 -13.36 18.92
CA ARG A 867 -11.12 -13.44 19.18
C ARG A 867 -11.48 -13.46 20.68
N ASN A 868 -10.54 -13.85 21.55
CA ASN A 868 -10.77 -13.90 22.99
C ASN A 868 -10.66 -12.51 23.66
N TRP A 869 -10.23 -11.48 22.93
CA TRP A 869 -10.19 -10.10 23.43
C TRP A 869 -11.60 -9.54 23.62
N ARG A 870 -11.73 -8.70 24.65
CA ARG A 870 -12.96 -8.05 25.09
C ARG A 870 -12.70 -6.55 25.30
N VAL A 871 -13.70 -5.72 25.06
CA VAL A 871 -13.60 -4.26 25.21
C VAL A 871 -14.29 -3.86 26.51
N ASN A 872 -13.60 -3.07 27.33
CA ASN A 872 -14.12 -2.52 28.59
C ASN A 872 -15.25 -1.52 28.33
N LEU A 873 -16.26 -1.52 29.19
CA LEU A 873 -17.34 -0.54 29.20
C LEU A 873 -17.19 0.43 30.38
N TYR A 874 -17.56 1.67 30.11
CA TYR A 874 -17.37 2.81 31.02
C TYR A 874 -18.71 3.38 31.45
N ASN A 875 -18.75 4.07 32.59
CA ASN A 875 -19.91 4.87 33.02
C ASN A 875 -19.89 6.27 32.39
N ASN A 876 -20.92 7.07 32.66
CA ASN A 876 -21.03 8.44 32.12
C ASN A 876 -20.02 9.44 32.72
N GLN A 877 -19.16 9.03 33.67
CA GLN A 877 -18.02 9.79 34.19
C GLN A 877 -16.67 9.31 33.61
N GLY A 878 -16.67 8.27 32.76
CA GLY A 878 -15.45 7.73 32.15
C GLY A 878 -14.64 6.79 33.05
N GLN A 879 -15.27 6.25 34.10
CA GLN A 879 -14.68 5.22 34.95
C GLN A 879 -15.03 3.83 34.39
N GLU A 880 -14.11 2.86 34.51
CA GLU A 880 -14.39 1.48 34.10
C GLU A 880 -15.39 0.80 35.05
N THR A 881 -16.29 0.02 34.47
CA THR A 881 -17.42 -0.61 35.20
C THR A 881 -17.19 -2.08 35.51
N GLY A 882 -16.05 -2.63 35.10
CA GLY A 882 -15.77 -4.08 35.09
C GLY A 882 -16.57 -4.88 34.05
N GLN A 883 -17.56 -4.27 33.38
CA GLN A 883 -18.30 -4.91 32.31
C GLN A 883 -17.48 -4.90 31.01
N THR A 884 -17.54 -5.99 30.25
CA THR A 884 -16.79 -6.12 28.99
C THR A 884 -17.62 -6.83 27.91
N ILE A 885 -17.54 -6.34 26.67
CA ILE A 885 -18.15 -6.97 25.49
C ILE A 885 -17.13 -7.78 24.71
N ALA A 886 -17.54 -8.90 24.10
CA ALA A 886 -16.65 -9.66 23.22
C ALA A 886 -16.39 -8.90 21.91
N THR A 887 -15.19 -9.06 21.35
CA THR A 887 -14.90 -8.65 19.97
C THR A 887 -15.70 -9.48 18.96
N ASN A 888 -15.77 -9.02 17.70
CA ASN A 888 -16.65 -9.56 16.65
C ASN A 888 -18.14 -9.51 17.08
N THR A 889 -18.61 -8.36 17.57
CA THR A 889 -20.02 -8.16 17.98
C THR A 889 -20.63 -6.89 17.39
N ASN A 890 -21.94 -6.95 17.10
CA ASN A 890 -22.74 -5.83 16.63
C ASN A 890 -23.63 -5.32 17.77
N TRP A 891 -23.63 -4.02 18.01
CA TRP A 891 -24.47 -3.36 19.02
C TRP A 891 -25.30 -2.26 18.41
N GLN A 892 -26.39 -1.90 19.08
CA GLN A 892 -27.17 -0.71 18.77
C GLN A 892 -26.68 0.41 19.67
N ALA A 893 -25.98 1.39 19.10
CA ALA A 893 -25.76 2.65 19.80
C ALA A 893 -27.11 3.34 20.02
N LEU A 894 -27.29 3.91 21.21
CA LEU A 894 -28.49 4.64 21.62
C LEU A 894 -28.22 6.14 21.67
N GLU A 895 -27.09 6.51 22.25
CA GLU A 895 -26.61 7.89 22.42
C GLU A 895 -25.09 7.96 22.16
N GLN A 896 -24.59 9.16 21.86
CA GLN A 896 -23.16 9.46 21.79
C GLN A 896 -22.78 10.65 22.69
N MET A 897 -21.60 10.58 23.30
CA MET A 897 -21.11 11.57 24.28
C MET A 897 -19.57 11.67 24.23
N MET A 898 -19.03 12.86 24.50
CA MET A 898 -17.59 13.07 24.71
C MET A 898 -17.28 12.86 26.20
N ILE A 899 -16.37 11.93 26.51
CA ILE A 899 -15.93 11.63 27.88
C ILE A 899 -14.40 11.71 27.90
N ASN A 900 -13.84 12.53 28.79
CA ASN A 900 -12.39 12.76 28.92
C ASN A 900 -11.68 13.04 27.58
N GLY A 901 -12.33 13.80 26.69
CA GLY A 901 -11.81 14.16 25.36
C GLY A 901 -11.98 13.10 24.27
N GLN A 902 -12.42 11.88 24.59
CA GLN A 902 -12.69 10.81 23.61
C GLN A 902 -14.20 10.65 23.37
N LEU A 903 -14.60 10.23 22.16
CA LEU A 903 -15.99 9.89 21.82
C LEU A 903 -16.37 8.49 22.33
N PHE A 904 -17.60 8.34 22.83
CA PHE A 904 -18.20 7.08 23.29
C PHE A 904 -19.63 6.92 22.76
N TYR A 905 -20.09 5.67 22.63
CA TYR A 905 -21.48 5.30 22.34
C TYR A 905 -22.11 4.52 23.51
N ARG A 906 -23.31 4.89 23.97
CA ARG A 906 -24.06 4.06 24.92
C ARG A 906 -24.71 2.91 24.18
N ILE A 907 -24.38 1.67 24.56
CA ILE A 907 -24.92 0.44 23.93
C ILE A 907 -25.97 -0.27 24.80
N GLY A 908 -26.31 0.31 25.95
CA GLY A 908 -27.33 -0.19 26.88
C GLY A 908 -27.61 0.80 28.00
N THR A 909 -27.34 0.40 29.25
CA THR A 909 -27.51 1.24 30.45
C THR A 909 -26.47 2.37 30.55
N ASN A 910 -26.62 3.25 31.55
CA ASN A 910 -25.68 4.37 31.81
C ASN A 910 -24.26 3.92 32.18
N ASP A 911 -24.07 2.64 32.50
CA ASP A 911 -22.79 1.99 32.80
C ASP A 911 -22.23 1.19 31.60
N GLN A 912 -22.78 1.43 30.41
CA GLN A 912 -22.48 0.67 29.20
C GLN A 912 -22.11 1.60 28.03
N TRP A 913 -21.10 2.45 28.26
CA TRP A 913 -20.48 3.28 27.24
C TRP A 913 -19.28 2.57 26.61
N LEU A 914 -19.33 2.38 25.30
CA LEU A 914 -18.33 1.77 24.44
C LEU A 914 -17.45 2.87 23.82
N PRO A 915 -16.12 2.88 24.05
CA PRO A 915 -15.22 3.88 23.46
C PRO A 915 -15.17 3.76 21.93
N GLU A 916 -15.29 4.88 21.22
CA GLU A 916 -15.45 4.89 19.76
C GLU A 916 -14.23 4.35 18.99
N LYS A 917 -13.02 4.46 19.53
CA LYS A 917 -11.79 3.86 18.96
C LYS A 917 -11.84 2.33 18.78
N TYR A 918 -12.76 1.65 19.45
CA TYR A 918 -13.00 0.20 19.31
C TYR A 918 -14.21 -0.13 18.42
N VAL A 919 -14.84 0.87 17.82
CA VAL A 919 -15.96 0.74 16.89
C VAL A 919 -15.51 1.07 15.48
N LYS A 920 -15.78 0.16 14.55
CA LYS A 920 -15.83 0.50 13.12
C LYS A 920 -17.29 0.80 12.76
N ALA A 921 -17.51 1.88 12.02
CA ALA A 921 -18.75 2.04 11.25
C ALA A 921 -18.85 0.89 10.24
N ASP A 922 -20.06 0.47 9.89
CA ASP A 922 -20.34 -0.63 8.95
C ASP A 922 -19.48 -0.45 7.67
N PRO A 923 -18.43 -1.27 7.46
CA PRO A 923 -17.29 -0.83 6.67
C PRO A 923 -17.56 -0.99 5.18
N LYS A 924 -17.75 0.15 4.51
CA LYS A 924 -17.84 0.26 3.06
C LYS A 924 -16.55 -0.11 2.31
N ASN A 925 -15.46 -0.42 3.00
CA ASN A 925 -14.22 -0.87 2.38
C ASN A 925 -14.25 -2.40 2.20
N THR A 926 -14.79 -2.82 1.06
CA THR A 926 -14.86 -4.23 0.61
C THR A 926 -13.64 -4.66 -0.20
N ASP A 927 -12.59 -3.84 -0.25
CA ASP A 927 -11.42 -4.11 -1.09
C ASP A 927 -10.54 -5.20 -0.46
N GLU A 928 -9.89 -6.00 -1.31
CA GLU A 928 -9.01 -7.08 -0.89
C GLU A 928 -7.62 -6.54 -0.52
N GLN A 929 -7.21 -6.74 0.74
CA GLN A 929 -5.90 -6.33 1.24
C GLN A 929 -4.99 -7.55 1.32
N ALA A 930 -3.86 -7.52 0.63
CA ALA A 930 -2.87 -8.61 0.70
C ALA A 930 -2.33 -8.75 2.13
N PHE A 931 -2.34 -9.98 2.65
CA PHE A 931 -1.87 -10.31 4.00
C PHE A 931 -1.21 -11.68 3.95
N LYS A 932 0.02 -11.80 4.44
CA LYS A 932 0.75 -13.08 4.50
C LYS A 932 0.83 -13.54 5.94
N GLY A 933 0.51 -14.81 6.19
CA GLY A 933 0.54 -15.33 7.54
C GLY A 933 -0.12 -16.69 7.68
N ILE A 934 -0.24 -17.15 8.92
CA ILE A 934 -0.80 -18.44 9.31
C ILE A 934 -2.00 -18.22 10.22
N ALA A 935 -3.16 -18.75 9.82
CA ALA A 935 -4.38 -18.80 10.61
C ALA A 935 -4.56 -20.19 11.23
N HIS A 936 -4.72 -20.21 12.56
CA HIS A 936 -5.17 -21.38 13.30
C HIS A 936 -6.70 -21.31 13.47
N ILE A 937 -7.41 -22.30 12.93
CA ILE A 937 -8.87 -22.38 12.95
C ILE A 937 -9.33 -23.01 14.27
N ILE A 938 -10.34 -22.41 14.90
CA ILE A 938 -10.85 -22.83 16.21
C ILE A 938 -11.22 -24.32 16.25
N SER A 939 -11.04 -24.94 17.42
CA SER A 939 -11.58 -26.27 17.70
C SER A 939 -13.07 -26.15 18.07
N THR A 940 -13.95 -26.72 17.24
CA THR A 940 -15.41 -26.79 17.46
C THR A 940 -15.96 -28.12 16.96
N SER A 941 -17.17 -28.48 17.36
CA SER A 941 -17.84 -29.72 16.93
C SER A 941 -18.43 -29.66 15.51
N GLY A 942 -18.46 -28.49 14.87
CA GLY A 942 -18.98 -28.28 13.51
C GLY A 942 -17.89 -28.01 12.49
N MET A 943 -18.14 -28.34 11.22
CA MET A 943 -17.28 -27.95 10.11
C MET A 943 -17.43 -26.46 9.80
N ILE A 944 -16.35 -25.80 9.39
CA ILE A 944 -16.32 -24.35 9.17
C ILE A 944 -16.67 -24.05 7.70
N PRO A 945 -17.73 -23.27 7.39
CA PRO A 945 -18.16 -23.04 6.01
C PRO A 945 -17.19 -22.11 5.26
N LEU A 946 -16.89 -22.47 4.01
CA LEU A 946 -16.20 -21.61 3.06
C LEU A 946 -17.21 -20.77 2.28
N ILE A 947 -16.96 -19.46 2.23
CA ILE A 947 -17.75 -18.53 1.41
C ILE A 947 -16.92 -17.95 0.26
N ASP A 948 -17.59 -17.41 -0.75
CA ASP A 948 -16.95 -16.67 -1.83
C ASP A 948 -16.73 -15.19 -1.46
N GLU A 949 -16.02 -14.47 -2.32
CA GLU A 949 -15.73 -13.04 -2.19
C GLU A 949 -16.96 -12.12 -2.10
N ASN A 950 -18.15 -12.61 -2.47
CA ASN A 950 -19.45 -11.93 -2.37
C ASN A 950 -20.25 -12.39 -1.14
N GLY A 951 -19.71 -13.37 -0.41
CA GLY A 951 -20.23 -13.91 0.85
C GLY A 951 -21.24 -15.04 0.69
N ASN A 952 -21.39 -15.62 -0.49
CA ASN A 952 -22.24 -16.78 -0.72
C ASN A 952 -21.57 -18.05 -0.18
N PHE A 953 -22.35 -18.93 0.44
CA PHE A 953 -21.84 -20.24 0.87
C PHE A 953 -21.53 -21.13 -0.34
N THR A 954 -20.31 -21.67 -0.41
CA THR A 954 -19.79 -22.38 -1.59
C THR A 954 -20.16 -23.87 -1.67
N GLY A 955 -20.96 -24.37 -0.71
CA GLY A 955 -21.22 -25.80 -0.55
C GLY A 955 -20.05 -26.59 0.06
N LYS A 956 -18.95 -25.92 0.44
CA LYS A 956 -17.73 -26.54 0.97
C LYS A 956 -17.43 -26.07 2.39
N PHE A 957 -16.76 -26.94 3.16
CA PHE A 957 -16.30 -26.65 4.51
C PHE A 957 -14.82 -26.99 4.66
N ILE A 958 -14.17 -26.46 5.69
CA ILE A 958 -12.90 -26.94 6.23
C ILE A 958 -13.12 -27.55 7.62
N ASN A 959 -12.20 -28.42 8.03
CA ASN A 959 -12.25 -29.03 9.37
C ASN A 959 -11.86 -28.00 10.44
N PRO A 960 -12.50 -28.04 11.62
CA PRO A 960 -12.03 -27.30 12.80
C PRO A 960 -10.65 -27.80 13.25
N ASN A 961 -9.95 -27.01 14.08
CA ASN A 961 -8.60 -27.34 14.56
C ASN A 961 -7.61 -27.63 13.41
N THR A 962 -7.63 -26.79 12.36
CA THR A 962 -6.69 -26.85 11.23
C THR A 962 -5.91 -25.55 11.07
N THR A 963 -4.76 -25.62 10.40
CA THR A 963 -3.85 -24.47 10.20
C THR A 963 -3.72 -24.18 8.71
N TRP A 964 -3.91 -22.92 8.30
CA TRP A 964 -3.93 -22.51 6.90
C TRP A 964 -3.05 -21.28 6.67
N LYS A 965 -2.41 -21.19 5.49
CA LYS A 965 -1.81 -19.94 5.03
C LYS A 965 -2.89 -18.98 4.59
N VAL A 966 -2.77 -17.72 5.01
CA VAL A 966 -3.58 -16.59 4.54
C VAL A 966 -2.81 -15.84 3.46
N ILE A 967 -3.54 -15.37 2.45
CA ILE A 967 -2.97 -14.54 1.36
C ILE A 967 -3.61 -13.15 1.26
N ALA A 968 -4.80 -12.96 1.86
CA ALA A 968 -5.48 -11.67 1.92
C ALA A 968 -6.49 -11.59 3.08
N ILE A 969 -6.86 -10.36 3.45
CA ILE A 969 -7.98 -10.03 4.33
C ILE A 969 -8.95 -9.12 3.56
N LYS A 970 -10.26 -9.34 3.71
CA LYS A 970 -11.34 -8.55 3.08
C LYS A 970 -12.54 -8.48 4.01
N TRP A 971 -13.37 -7.45 3.83
CA TRP A 971 -14.68 -7.37 4.49
C TRP A 971 -15.78 -7.83 3.54
N VAL A 972 -16.58 -8.78 3.99
CA VAL A 972 -17.67 -9.39 3.21
C VAL A 972 -18.90 -9.52 4.12
N ASN A 973 -20.02 -8.92 3.71
CA ASN A 973 -21.29 -8.93 4.44
C ASN A 973 -21.15 -8.59 5.95
N GLY A 974 -20.40 -7.51 6.24
CA GLY A 974 -20.17 -7.00 7.60
C GLY A 974 -19.26 -7.87 8.48
N GLN A 975 -18.60 -8.87 7.92
CA GLN A 975 -17.64 -9.73 8.62
C GLN A 975 -16.25 -9.58 8.00
N GLU A 976 -15.22 -9.59 8.86
CA GLU A 976 -13.83 -9.66 8.46
C GLU A 976 -13.50 -11.12 8.07
N MET A 977 -12.82 -11.30 6.94
CA MET A 977 -12.60 -12.58 6.28
C MET A 977 -11.13 -12.76 5.92
N ILE A 978 -10.57 -13.95 6.17
CA ILE A 978 -9.26 -14.37 5.66
C ILE A 978 -9.44 -15.18 4.36
N ARG A 979 -8.60 -14.93 3.36
CA ARG A 979 -8.49 -15.72 2.12
C ARG A 979 -7.45 -16.81 2.31
N ILE A 980 -7.85 -18.08 2.20
CA ILE A 980 -6.97 -19.25 2.36
C ILE A 980 -6.76 -20.02 1.04
N GLY A 981 -7.01 -19.37 -0.10
CA GLY A 981 -6.90 -19.98 -1.43
C GLY A 981 -7.52 -19.12 -2.54
N THR A 982 -8.35 -19.72 -3.38
CA THR A 982 -9.08 -19.04 -4.47
C THR A 982 -10.11 -18.01 -3.95
N GLU A 983 -10.70 -17.18 -4.83
CA GLU A 983 -11.82 -16.27 -4.49
C GLU A 983 -13.04 -16.97 -3.86
N LYS A 984 -13.09 -18.31 -3.89
CA LYS A 984 -14.15 -19.16 -3.31
C LYS A 984 -13.72 -19.85 -2.02
N GLN A 985 -12.68 -19.33 -1.35
CA GLN A 985 -12.09 -19.92 -0.14
C GLN A 985 -11.82 -18.85 0.93
N TRP A 986 -12.89 -18.15 1.34
CA TRP A 986 -12.87 -17.22 2.46
C TRP A 986 -13.39 -17.88 3.73
N VAL A 987 -12.69 -17.65 4.85
CA VAL A 987 -13.08 -18.08 6.20
C VAL A 987 -13.27 -16.85 7.07
N SER A 988 -14.38 -16.77 7.80
CA SER A 988 -14.65 -15.62 8.66
C SER A 988 -13.70 -15.60 9.87
N MET A 989 -13.19 -14.42 10.20
CA MET A 989 -12.22 -14.20 11.28
C MET A 989 -12.73 -14.70 12.65
N LYS A 990 -14.06 -14.79 12.85
CA LYS A 990 -14.68 -15.42 14.02
C LYS A 990 -14.33 -16.92 14.20
N TYR A 991 -13.85 -17.58 13.16
CA TYR A 991 -13.39 -18.98 13.18
C TYR A 991 -11.87 -19.10 13.32
N VAL A 992 -11.15 -18.00 13.45
CA VAL A 992 -9.70 -17.97 13.69
C VAL A 992 -9.49 -17.80 15.20
N ASP A 993 -8.72 -18.70 15.81
CA ASP A 993 -8.26 -18.58 17.20
C ASP A 993 -7.09 -17.60 17.30
N ARG A 994 -6.16 -17.75 16.35
CA ARG A 994 -4.93 -16.96 16.24
C ARG A 994 -4.55 -16.80 14.78
N LEU A 995 -4.31 -15.56 14.37
CA LEU A 995 -3.60 -15.21 13.14
C LEU A 995 -2.19 -14.77 13.53
N VAL A 996 -1.19 -15.26 12.80
CA VAL A 996 0.22 -14.85 12.91
C VAL A 996 0.62 -14.31 11.54
N GLU A 997 1.32 -13.18 11.49
CA GLU A 997 1.86 -12.62 10.24
C GLU A 997 3.19 -13.34 9.89
N ASP A 998 3.43 -13.62 8.60
CA ASP A 998 4.57 -14.44 8.06
C ASP A 998 5.86 -13.60 7.89
#